data_AF-A0A535ZKJ4-F1
#
_entry.id   AF-A0A535ZKJ4-F1
#
_cell.length_a   1.000
_cell.length_b   1.000
_cell.length_c   1.000
_cell.angle_alpha   90.00
_cell.angle_beta   90.00
_cell.angle_gamma   90.00
#
_symmetry.space_group_name_H-M   'P 1'
#
loop_
_entity.id
_entity.type
_entity.pdbx_description
1 polymer ?
#
loop_
_entity_poly.entity_id
_entity_poly.type
_entity_poly.pdbx_seq_one_letter_code
_entity_poly.pdbx_strand_id
1 'polypeptide(L)'
;MPSLSKVLQPIAPTCPAETPAADALKQLTSSGTDALLVVKNGAFVGLFGHREALAAFADGSGPVESYMRRPLPGRNIADSLESGADIMYREDTPVVLMTADEGPLFKKTSRTVGIVSAFQVLDEIGKTTTDTASNKVFVGRRDLGLNVPVSPCQRACPIHQDIAAYVDYVSQGRYLDSWLVIHETNPFPSMLGRLCNHPCETDCKRGWVQGPENAVSIKSLKRFATDYAWARRVTIDWQRAPENGKRVAVVGSGPAGMTAAQDLRLMGYGVDLYEREAKLGGLLSASIPHFRFDLDQLNWEIQMIVDMGVNIFLNKNVGKDLKLEQLLNDYHAVFLSVGMMTGRILPVPGSDLPEVISAMEFLRVRSYDIVPDNFPRGGDVVVIGGGAVATDAAQTSIKTGARKVWMVSIEPADRLPAFGNELVEAREIGLTLHTGVIVNAIKGDSSGHVNGVEFIRVDENKLEFDPESGKLLINTVQKLPGTEHVIPCRYAIFASGQIMDFPQDQGVPLTPRKLMEADTGAHTKVAKLFAGGDSVQGPSFIVDAVAWGHRAARSINEFLGASVPRDAKPLTVIETTDDHREADYYNREEPPILPAEKRMDMTPVELPWNDEQAITAALRCFQCDTVHHVDESTCILCGACDDVCPEKALDVVVYGENRDTSSGGFVEICNTVLGEEFGGKAGKILVNYDRCTNCRICEDHCPVNCITFQRVRFRDDAMQMIPLTPVASAAKRPVEA
;
A
#
# COMPACT_ATOMS: atom_id res chain seq x y z
N MET A 1 -15.38 -26.04 18.18
CA MET A 1 -14.04 -25.41 18.11
C MET A 1 -12.97 -26.49 18.22
N PRO A 2 -11.86 -26.37 17.48
CA PRO A 2 -10.73 -27.30 17.62
C PRO A 2 -10.13 -27.20 19.02
N SER A 3 -9.61 -28.31 19.54
CA SER A 3 -8.94 -28.33 20.84
C SER A 3 -7.42 -28.27 20.68
N LEU A 4 -6.73 -27.89 21.76
CA LEU A 4 -5.26 -27.81 21.81
C LEU A 4 -4.57 -29.15 21.46
N SER A 5 -5.30 -30.27 21.53
CA SER A 5 -4.82 -31.57 21.07
C SER A 5 -4.38 -31.61 19.59
N LYS A 6 -4.95 -30.77 18.71
CA LYS A 6 -4.62 -30.76 17.27
C LYS A 6 -3.24 -30.19 16.96
N VAL A 7 -2.78 -29.26 17.78
CA VAL A 7 -1.51 -28.52 17.62
C VAL A 7 -0.44 -28.98 18.61
N LEU A 8 -0.73 -30.03 19.37
CA LEU A 8 0.15 -30.57 20.39
C LEU A 8 1.47 -31.07 19.79
N GLN A 9 2.58 -30.55 20.31
CA GLN A 9 3.92 -31.02 19.99
C GLN A 9 4.48 -31.95 21.07
N PRO A 10 5.47 -32.79 20.71
CA PRO A 10 6.27 -33.52 21.68
C PRO A 10 6.88 -32.58 22.74
N ILE A 11 7.06 -33.11 23.95
CA ILE A 11 7.66 -32.37 25.07
C ILE A 11 9.03 -31.82 24.65
N ALA A 12 9.21 -30.51 24.79
CA ALA A 12 10.50 -29.86 24.53
C ALA A 12 11.64 -30.50 25.35
N PRO A 13 12.89 -30.47 24.86
CA PRO A 13 14.02 -31.02 25.60
C PRO A 13 14.11 -30.44 27.01
N THR A 14 14.32 -31.32 27.99
CA THR A 14 14.36 -30.94 29.39
C THR A 14 15.75 -30.50 29.81
N CYS A 15 15.81 -29.57 30.74
CA CYS A 15 17.04 -29.06 31.35
C CYS A 15 16.90 -29.08 32.88
N PRO A 16 17.82 -29.70 33.64
CA PRO A 16 17.81 -29.63 35.09
C PRO A 16 17.90 -28.17 35.59
N ALA A 17 17.18 -27.82 36.65
CA ALA A 17 17.09 -26.46 37.16
C ALA A 17 18.44 -25.88 37.64
N GLU A 18 19.32 -26.77 38.11
CA GLU A 18 20.69 -26.51 38.53
C GLU A 18 21.69 -26.33 37.37
N THR A 19 21.27 -26.55 36.12
CA THR A 19 22.16 -26.40 34.95
C THR A 19 22.62 -24.96 34.80
N PRO A 20 23.91 -24.69 34.54
CA PRO A 20 24.38 -23.33 34.24
C PRO A 20 23.67 -22.76 33.00
N ALA A 21 23.21 -21.50 33.08
CA ALA A 21 22.45 -20.87 32.00
C ALA A 21 23.19 -20.86 30.64
N ALA A 22 24.51 -20.76 30.65
CA ALA A 22 25.34 -20.82 29.44
C ALA A 22 25.32 -22.20 28.75
N ASP A 23 25.24 -23.28 29.54
CA ASP A 23 25.18 -24.64 29.00
C ASP A 23 23.76 -25.00 28.55
N ALA A 24 22.74 -24.49 29.24
CA ALA A 24 21.36 -24.55 28.79
C ALA A 24 21.16 -23.80 27.46
N LEU A 25 21.83 -22.66 27.23
CA LEU A 25 21.77 -21.97 25.94
C LEU A 25 22.41 -22.77 24.81
N LYS A 26 23.54 -23.44 25.06
CA LYS A 26 24.15 -24.34 24.07
C LYS A 26 23.20 -25.47 23.73
N GLN A 27 22.57 -26.05 24.75
CA GLN A 27 21.56 -27.09 24.57
C GLN A 27 20.39 -26.58 23.71
N LEU A 28 19.81 -25.42 24.05
CA LEU A 28 18.74 -24.75 23.31
C LEU A 28 19.10 -24.54 21.83
N THR A 29 20.31 -24.01 21.58
CA THR A 29 20.80 -23.75 20.22
C THR A 29 21.00 -25.04 19.43
N SER A 30 21.51 -26.10 20.08
CA SER A 30 21.76 -27.40 19.45
C SER A 30 20.50 -28.21 19.19
N SER A 31 19.45 -28.03 19.99
CA SER A 31 18.17 -28.72 19.83
C SER A 31 17.28 -28.10 18.76
N GLY A 32 17.55 -26.85 18.35
CA GLY A 32 16.73 -26.13 17.38
C GLY A 32 15.31 -25.85 17.88
N THR A 33 15.12 -25.79 19.20
CA THR A 33 13.82 -25.56 19.86
C THR A 33 13.78 -24.18 20.48
N ASP A 34 12.60 -23.56 20.52
CA ASP A 34 12.44 -22.17 21.01
C ASP A 34 12.61 -22.01 22.53
N ALA A 35 12.42 -23.09 23.31
CA ALA A 35 12.62 -23.09 24.76
C ALA A 35 12.96 -24.49 25.30
N LEU A 36 13.66 -24.54 26.44
CA LEU A 36 13.90 -25.75 27.24
C LEU A 36 12.94 -25.81 28.43
N LEU A 37 12.45 -27.02 28.72
CA LEU A 37 11.63 -27.27 29.91
C LEU A 37 12.50 -27.52 31.13
N VAL A 38 12.39 -26.65 32.13
CA VAL A 38 13.23 -26.73 33.32
C VAL A 38 12.64 -27.72 34.32
N VAL A 39 13.43 -28.69 34.77
CA VAL A 39 13.00 -29.78 35.66
C VAL A 39 13.74 -29.71 36.99
N LYS A 40 13.00 -29.85 38.10
CA LYS A 40 13.56 -29.99 39.45
C LYS A 40 12.81 -31.08 40.20
N ASN A 41 13.54 -32.04 40.79
CA ASN A 41 12.97 -33.18 41.50
C ASN A 41 11.92 -33.97 40.68
N GLY A 42 12.13 -34.08 39.36
CA GLY A 42 11.21 -34.79 38.46
C GLY A 42 9.94 -34.02 38.07
N ALA A 43 9.79 -32.75 38.50
CA ALA A 43 8.68 -31.88 38.13
C ALA A 43 9.13 -30.72 37.23
N PHE A 44 8.26 -30.30 36.29
CA PHE A 44 8.48 -29.10 35.49
C PHE A 44 8.28 -27.85 36.33
N VAL A 45 9.29 -26.99 36.40
CA VAL A 45 9.34 -25.82 37.29
C VAL A 45 9.53 -24.49 36.56
N GLY A 46 9.72 -24.48 35.23
CA GLY A 46 9.81 -23.26 34.42
C GLY A 46 10.21 -23.51 32.97
N LEU A 47 10.32 -22.45 32.18
CA LEU A 47 10.86 -22.44 30.81
C LEU A 47 12.13 -21.58 30.74
N PHE A 48 13.08 -22.00 29.90
CA PHE A 48 14.30 -21.24 29.62
C PHE A 48 14.49 -21.10 28.11
N GLY A 49 14.29 -19.90 27.56
CA GLY A 49 14.45 -19.58 26.14
C GLY A 49 15.49 -18.48 25.90
N HIS A 50 15.57 -18.00 24.65
CA HIS A 50 16.54 -16.96 24.26
C HIS A 50 16.40 -15.66 25.06
N ARG A 51 15.18 -15.29 25.48
CA ARG A 51 14.92 -14.10 26.31
C ARG A 51 15.52 -14.24 27.71
N GLU A 52 15.31 -15.38 28.35
CA GLU A 52 15.86 -15.66 29.69
C GLU A 52 17.39 -15.82 29.65
N ALA A 53 17.93 -16.35 28.54
CA ALA A 53 19.36 -16.42 28.31
C ALA A 53 20.02 -15.03 28.23
N LEU A 54 19.37 -14.04 27.62
CA LEU A 54 19.88 -12.67 27.58
C LEU A 54 19.99 -12.05 28.98
N ALA A 55 19.03 -12.31 29.87
CA ALA A 55 19.09 -11.88 31.27
C ALA A 55 20.26 -12.53 32.03
N ALA A 56 20.54 -13.81 31.75
CA ALA A 56 21.63 -14.56 32.40
C ALA A 56 23.04 -14.07 32.00
N PHE A 57 23.20 -13.46 30.83
CA PHE A 57 24.49 -12.90 30.39
C PHE A 57 24.85 -11.59 31.10
N ALA A 58 23.86 -10.86 31.63
CA ALA A 58 24.10 -9.61 32.36
C ALA A 58 24.66 -9.84 33.78
N ASP A 59 24.35 -10.98 34.40
CA ASP A 59 24.58 -11.27 35.84
C ASP A 59 25.63 -12.38 36.12
N GLY A 60 26.36 -12.86 35.11
CA GLY A 60 27.53 -13.72 35.32
C GLY A 60 27.29 -15.22 35.49
N SER A 61 26.32 -15.81 34.76
CA SER A 61 26.11 -17.27 34.60
C SER A 61 25.72 -18.07 35.85
N GLY A 62 24.62 -17.70 36.51
CA GLY A 62 23.94 -18.53 37.51
C GLY A 62 23.20 -19.75 36.94
N PRO A 63 22.58 -20.59 37.79
CA PRO A 63 21.76 -21.72 37.36
C PRO A 63 20.49 -21.24 36.64
N VAL A 64 19.97 -22.04 35.73
CA VAL A 64 18.74 -21.76 34.96
C VAL A 64 17.56 -21.43 35.87
N GLU A 65 17.46 -22.05 37.05
CA GLU A 65 16.41 -21.76 38.03
C GLU A 65 16.30 -20.28 38.42
N SER A 66 17.39 -19.53 38.36
CA SER A 66 17.43 -18.10 38.71
C SER A 66 16.90 -17.20 37.60
N TYR A 67 16.81 -17.68 36.36
CA TYR A 67 16.46 -16.88 35.17
C TYR A 67 15.22 -17.39 34.46
N MET A 68 14.80 -18.62 34.75
CA MET A 68 13.65 -19.24 34.09
C MET A 68 12.34 -18.53 34.42
N ARG A 69 11.40 -18.62 33.50
CA ARG A 69 10.06 -18.07 33.68
C ARG A 69 9.18 -19.00 34.53
N ARG A 70 8.46 -18.42 35.49
CA ARG A 70 7.49 -19.08 36.39
C ARG A 70 6.19 -18.26 36.52
N PRO A 71 5.02 -18.89 36.75
CA PRO A 71 4.74 -20.32 36.63
C PRO A 71 4.54 -20.72 35.16
N LEU A 72 4.49 -22.02 34.89
CA LEU A 72 4.13 -22.52 33.56
C LEU A 72 2.61 -22.53 33.46
N PRO A 73 1.98 -21.71 32.58
CA PRO A 73 0.57 -21.88 32.33
C PRO A 73 0.34 -23.29 31.77
N GLY A 74 -0.49 -24.06 32.49
CA GLY A 74 -0.87 -25.40 32.11
C GLY A 74 -2.31 -25.41 31.61
N ARG A 75 -2.55 -26.00 30.45
CA ARG A 75 -3.90 -26.23 29.91
C ARG A 75 -4.15 -27.72 29.69
N ASN A 76 -5.41 -28.11 29.72
CA ASN A 76 -5.78 -29.46 29.32
C ASN A 76 -5.79 -29.51 27.78
N ILE A 77 -5.32 -30.60 27.18
CA ILE A 77 -5.40 -30.79 25.72
C ILE A 77 -6.84 -30.76 25.18
N ALA A 78 -7.82 -30.99 26.04
CA ALA A 78 -9.24 -30.89 25.72
C ALA A 78 -9.75 -29.43 25.70
N ASP A 79 -8.99 -28.47 26.24
CA ASP A 79 -9.34 -27.06 26.20
C ASP A 79 -9.28 -26.52 24.76
N SER A 80 -10.04 -25.44 24.51
CA SER A 80 -10.15 -24.85 23.17
C SER A 80 -8.86 -24.11 22.77
N LEU A 81 -8.63 -23.94 21.47
CA LEU A 81 -7.49 -23.18 20.95
C LEU A 81 -7.47 -21.74 21.47
N GLU A 82 -8.64 -21.09 21.58
CA GLU A 82 -8.82 -19.73 22.08
C GLU A 82 -8.41 -19.63 23.56
N SER A 83 -8.68 -20.66 24.36
CA SER A 83 -8.21 -20.74 25.76
C SER A 83 -6.69 -20.88 25.87
N GLY A 84 -6.05 -21.46 24.85
CA GLY A 84 -4.60 -21.50 24.69
C GLY A 84 -4.02 -20.14 24.28
N ALA A 85 -4.66 -19.43 23.36
CA ALA A 85 -4.25 -18.08 22.96
C ALA A 85 -4.39 -17.07 24.11
N ASP A 86 -5.52 -17.10 24.84
CA ASP A 86 -5.79 -16.22 25.99
C ASP A 86 -4.72 -16.37 27.08
N ILE A 87 -4.34 -17.61 27.41
CA ILE A 87 -3.32 -17.82 28.45
C ILE A 87 -1.91 -17.46 27.97
N MET A 88 -1.60 -17.59 26.68
CA MET A 88 -0.34 -17.12 26.10
C MET A 88 -0.23 -15.60 26.20
N TYR A 89 -1.31 -14.90 25.86
CA TYR A 89 -1.39 -13.44 25.90
C TYR A 89 -1.32 -12.91 27.34
N ARG A 90 -2.14 -13.45 28.25
CA ARG A 90 -2.22 -12.98 29.65
C ARG A 90 -0.90 -13.17 30.41
N GLU A 91 -0.18 -14.25 30.10
CA GLU A 91 1.07 -14.60 30.78
C GLU A 91 2.32 -14.21 29.94
N ASP A 92 2.14 -13.46 28.85
CA ASP A 92 3.18 -12.99 27.92
C ASP A 92 4.11 -14.12 27.42
N THR A 93 3.58 -15.34 27.23
CA THR A 93 4.39 -16.53 26.92
C THR A 93 4.19 -17.06 25.50
N PRO A 94 5.26 -17.38 24.76
CA PRO A 94 5.15 -17.96 23.43
C PRO A 94 4.80 -19.46 23.46
N VAL A 95 4.80 -20.11 24.63
CA VAL A 95 4.59 -21.55 24.81
C VAL A 95 3.75 -21.86 26.05
N VAL A 96 2.86 -22.84 25.96
CA VAL A 96 2.02 -23.35 27.07
C VAL A 96 2.22 -24.85 27.23
N LEU A 97 2.31 -25.33 28.47
CA LEU A 97 2.39 -26.75 28.77
C LEU A 97 1.01 -27.40 28.68
N MET A 98 0.94 -28.53 27.99
CA MET A 98 -0.29 -29.28 27.83
C MET A 98 -0.34 -30.48 28.76
N THR A 99 -1.50 -30.66 29.38
CA THR A 99 -1.81 -31.77 30.29
C THR A 99 -2.97 -32.60 29.76
N ALA A 100 -2.97 -33.89 30.07
CA ALA A 100 -4.11 -34.77 29.87
C ALA A 100 -4.55 -35.35 31.22
N ASP A 101 -5.85 -35.43 31.45
CA ASP A 101 -6.41 -36.07 32.63
C ASP A 101 -6.42 -37.60 32.43
N GLU A 102 -5.86 -38.35 33.37
CA GLU A 102 -5.91 -39.81 33.41
C GLU A 102 -6.66 -40.28 34.67
N GLY A 103 -7.46 -41.36 34.54
CA GLY A 103 -8.17 -41.98 35.66
C GLY A 103 -9.69 -41.71 35.69
N PRO A 104 -10.43 -42.38 36.60
CA PRO A 104 -11.88 -42.25 36.71
C PRO A 104 -12.30 -40.85 37.16
N LEU A 105 -13.54 -40.45 36.85
CA LEU A 105 -14.09 -39.09 37.01
C LEU A 105 -13.79 -38.39 38.36
N PHE A 106 -13.61 -39.16 39.44
CA PHE A 106 -13.37 -38.68 40.81
C PHE A 106 -11.95 -38.90 41.33
N LYS A 107 -11.03 -39.38 40.49
CA LYS A 107 -9.62 -39.68 40.82
C LYS A 107 -8.69 -39.36 39.64
N LYS A 108 -8.94 -38.21 38.99
CA LYS A 108 -8.14 -37.73 37.87
C LYS A 108 -6.75 -37.30 38.33
N THR A 109 -5.72 -37.83 37.69
CA THR A 109 -4.35 -37.34 37.77
C THR A 109 -4.00 -36.65 36.45
N SER A 110 -3.52 -35.41 36.48
CA SER A 110 -3.09 -34.70 35.28
C SER A 110 -1.62 -35.03 34.96
N ARG A 111 -1.36 -35.40 33.71
CA ARG A 111 -0.02 -35.69 33.21
C ARG A 111 0.34 -34.72 32.09
N THR A 112 1.55 -34.16 32.11
CA THR A 112 2.07 -33.36 30.99
C THR A 112 2.28 -34.25 29.76
N VAL A 113 1.68 -33.86 28.64
CA VAL A 113 1.68 -34.62 27.38
C VAL A 113 2.38 -33.92 26.23
N GLY A 114 2.67 -32.62 26.35
CA GLY A 114 3.36 -31.86 25.30
C GLY A 114 3.37 -30.37 25.54
N ILE A 115 3.71 -29.62 24.49
CA ILE A 115 3.63 -28.16 24.45
C ILE A 115 2.85 -27.70 23.23
N VAL A 116 2.36 -26.47 23.29
CA VAL A 116 1.80 -25.76 22.13
C VAL A 116 2.42 -24.36 22.10
N SER A 117 2.82 -23.88 20.92
CA SER A 117 3.34 -22.52 20.74
C SER A 117 2.29 -21.55 20.20
N ALA A 118 2.48 -20.25 20.46
CA ALA A 118 1.60 -19.18 20.00
C ALA A 118 1.44 -19.20 18.48
N PHE A 119 2.54 -19.39 17.75
CA PHE A 119 2.52 -19.51 16.29
C PHE A 119 1.58 -20.63 15.82
N GLN A 120 1.60 -21.79 16.47
CA GLN A 120 0.76 -22.93 16.06
C GLN A 120 -0.71 -22.75 16.43
N VAL A 121 -0.99 -22.13 17.58
CA VAL A 121 -2.37 -21.78 17.94
C VAL A 121 -2.93 -20.82 16.90
N LEU A 122 -2.17 -19.78 16.54
CA LEU A 122 -2.59 -18.78 15.56
C LEU A 122 -2.68 -19.36 14.15
N ASP A 123 -1.73 -20.20 13.74
CA ASP A 123 -1.74 -20.91 12.44
C ASP A 123 -2.93 -21.88 12.34
N GLU A 124 -3.25 -22.66 13.38
CA GLU A 124 -4.41 -23.56 13.36
C GLU A 124 -5.74 -22.80 13.48
N ILE A 125 -5.80 -21.70 14.25
CA ILE A 125 -6.96 -20.80 14.25
C ILE A 125 -7.17 -20.24 12.83
N GLY A 126 -6.10 -19.77 12.18
CA GLY A 126 -6.13 -19.31 10.78
C GLY A 126 -6.48 -20.40 9.75
N LYS A 127 -6.13 -21.66 10.04
CA LYS A 127 -6.53 -22.82 9.22
C LYS A 127 -7.98 -23.23 9.46
N THR A 128 -8.49 -23.08 10.67
CA THR A 128 -9.85 -23.53 11.01
C THR A 128 -10.91 -22.48 10.72
N THR A 129 -10.53 -21.21 10.56
CA THR A 129 -11.32 -20.21 9.83
C THR A 129 -11.34 -20.48 8.31
N THR A 130 -10.42 -21.28 7.78
CA THR A 130 -10.35 -21.61 6.34
C THR A 130 -10.90 -23.00 5.98
N ASP A 131 -11.09 -23.93 6.93
CA ASP A 131 -11.39 -25.34 6.60
C ASP A 131 -12.89 -25.71 6.45
N THR A 132 -13.82 -24.77 6.57
CA THR A 132 -15.19 -24.94 6.01
C THR A 132 -15.27 -24.49 4.54
N ALA A 133 -14.25 -23.79 4.03
CA ALA A 133 -14.22 -23.22 2.68
C ALA A 133 -13.34 -23.99 1.69
N SER A 134 -12.75 -25.13 2.08
CA SER A 134 -11.87 -25.91 1.20
C SER A 134 -12.60 -26.71 0.10
N ASN A 135 -13.93 -26.62 -0.03
CA ASN A 135 -14.64 -27.05 -1.23
C ASN A 135 -15.99 -26.33 -1.38
N LYS A 136 -15.97 -25.12 -1.94
CA LYS A 136 -17.00 -24.54 -2.83
C LYS A 136 -16.64 -23.09 -3.16
N VAL A 137 -15.59 -22.89 -3.96
CA VAL A 137 -15.63 -21.76 -4.90
C VAL A 137 -16.71 -22.11 -5.92
N PHE A 138 -17.96 -21.84 -5.60
CA PHE A 138 -18.97 -21.72 -6.64
C PHE A 138 -18.66 -20.43 -7.38
N VAL A 139 -17.83 -20.51 -8.43
CA VAL A 139 -17.75 -19.45 -9.44
C VAL A 139 -19.09 -19.44 -10.17
N GLY A 140 -20.08 -18.78 -9.57
CA GLY A 140 -21.40 -18.59 -10.12
C GLY A 140 -21.60 -17.11 -10.41
N ARG A 141 -21.84 -16.77 -11.69
CA ARG A 141 -22.33 -15.45 -12.08
C ARG A 141 -23.74 -15.30 -11.50
N ARG A 142 -23.89 -14.52 -10.42
CA ARG A 142 -25.22 -14.10 -9.94
C ARG A 142 -25.26 -12.57 -9.94
N ASP A 143 -26.16 -12.04 -10.76
CA ASP A 143 -26.66 -10.67 -10.57
C ASP A 143 -27.52 -10.71 -9.31
N LEU A 144 -26.98 -10.23 -8.19
CA LEU A 144 -27.70 -10.25 -6.91
C LEU A 144 -28.90 -9.31 -6.90
N GLY A 145 -29.10 -8.45 -7.92
CA GLY A 145 -30.13 -7.41 -7.90
C GLY A 145 -29.91 -6.36 -6.79
N LEU A 146 -28.83 -6.50 -6.02
CA LEU A 146 -28.46 -5.62 -4.93
C LEU A 146 -27.63 -4.46 -5.49
N ASN A 147 -28.00 -3.22 -5.13
CA ASN A 147 -27.12 -2.05 -5.24
C ASN A 147 -25.99 -2.18 -4.20
N VAL A 148 -25.12 -3.18 -4.36
CA VAL A 148 -23.98 -3.37 -3.46
C VAL A 148 -22.98 -2.24 -3.71
N PRO A 149 -22.58 -1.48 -2.67
CA PRO A 149 -21.60 -0.41 -2.86
C PRO A 149 -20.19 -0.98 -3.00
N VAL A 150 -19.46 -0.52 -4.02
CA VAL A 150 -18.00 -0.71 -4.11
C VAL A 150 -17.36 -0.19 -2.84
N SER A 151 -16.45 -0.97 -2.25
CA SER A 151 -15.76 -0.59 -1.01
C SER A 151 -15.13 0.80 -1.16
N PRO A 152 -15.22 1.68 -0.14
CA PRO A 152 -14.72 3.06 -0.24
C PRO A 152 -13.25 3.14 -0.66
N CYS A 153 -12.41 2.28 -0.07
CA CYS A 153 -11.00 2.19 -0.41
C CYS A 153 -10.73 1.83 -1.88
N GLN A 154 -11.49 0.90 -2.46
CA GLN A 154 -11.38 0.53 -3.87
C GLN A 154 -11.89 1.65 -4.79
N ARG A 155 -13.00 2.31 -4.42
CA ARG A 155 -13.55 3.43 -5.16
C ARG A 155 -12.59 4.62 -5.23
N ALA A 156 -11.93 4.93 -4.11
CA ALA A 156 -10.97 6.01 -3.99
C ALA A 156 -9.63 5.70 -4.69
N CYS A 157 -9.32 4.42 -4.93
CA CYS A 157 -8.10 4.03 -5.63
C CYS A 157 -8.25 4.32 -7.15
N PRO A 158 -7.36 5.12 -7.77
CA PRO A 158 -7.45 5.45 -9.20
C PRO A 158 -7.38 4.24 -10.15
N ILE A 159 -6.84 3.11 -9.67
CA ILE A 159 -6.72 1.84 -10.40
C ILE A 159 -7.66 0.75 -9.85
N HIS A 160 -8.64 1.14 -9.03
CA HIS A 160 -9.70 0.27 -8.50
C HIS A 160 -9.20 -1.09 -7.95
N GLN A 161 -8.06 -1.08 -7.26
CA GLN A 161 -7.49 -2.27 -6.63
C GLN A 161 -8.50 -2.94 -5.70
N ASP A 162 -8.53 -4.27 -5.74
CA ASP A 162 -9.33 -5.09 -4.83
C ASP A 162 -8.67 -5.18 -3.45
N ILE A 163 -8.77 -4.06 -2.72
CA ILE A 163 -8.06 -3.85 -1.45
C ILE A 163 -8.55 -4.79 -0.37
N ALA A 164 -9.86 -4.99 -0.26
CA ALA A 164 -10.39 -5.87 0.75
C ALA A 164 -9.94 -7.32 0.52
N ALA A 165 -9.83 -7.79 -0.73
CA ALA A 165 -9.30 -9.12 -1.05
C ALA A 165 -7.85 -9.30 -0.60
N TYR A 166 -6.94 -8.41 -1.01
CA TYR A 166 -5.53 -8.61 -0.65
C TYR A 166 -5.29 -8.40 0.84
N VAL A 167 -5.99 -7.47 1.50
CA VAL A 167 -5.91 -7.29 2.96
C VAL A 167 -6.39 -8.55 3.68
N ASP A 168 -7.49 -9.15 3.22
CA ASP A 168 -7.99 -10.41 3.76
C ASP A 168 -6.98 -11.57 3.59
N TYR A 169 -6.36 -11.68 2.42
CA TYR A 169 -5.31 -12.67 2.21
C TYR A 169 -4.10 -12.47 3.14
N VAL A 170 -3.73 -11.23 3.48
CA VAL A 170 -2.71 -11.00 4.52
C VAL A 170 -3.16 -11.51 5.88
N SER A 171 -4.40 -11.23 6.32
CA SER A 171 -4.90 -11.75 7.61
C SER A 171 -4.93 -13.28 7.69
N GLN A 172 -4.98 -13.98 6.55
CA GLN A 172 -4.97 -15.45 6.47
C GLN A 172 -3.55 -16.04 6.30
N GLY A 173 -2.49 -15.24 6.31
CA GLY A 173 -1.13 -15.73 6.02
C GLY A 173 -0.87 -16.01 4.53
N ARG A 174 -1.81 -15.68 3.64
CA ARG A 174 -1.77 -15.98 2.19
C ARG A 174 -1.11 -14.85 1.40
N TYR A 175 0.14 -14.55 1.73
CA TYR A 175 0.83 -13.35 1.24
C TYR A 175 1.10 -13.35 -0.28
N LEU A 176 1.34 -14.51 -0.88
CA LEU A 176 1.50 -14.61 -2.34
C LEU A 176 0.17 -14.37 -3.07
N ASP A 177 -0.95 -14.85 -2.52
CA ASP A 177 -2.27 -14.60 -3.10
C ASP A 177 -2.62 -13.11 -2.98
N SER A 178 -2.29 -12.49 -1.84
CA SER A 178 -2.37 -11.03 -1.66
C SER A 178 -1.59 -10.30 -2.75
N TRP A 179 -0.34 -10.68 -2.98
CA TRP A 179 0.51 -10.08 -4.00
C TRP A 179 -0.03 -10.27 -5.42
N LEU A 180 -0.56 -11.45 -5.75
CA LEU A 180 -1.18 -11.72 -7.06
C LEU A 180 -2.43 -10.84 -7.29
N VAL A 181 -3.29 -10.69 -6.29
CA VAL A 181 -4.47 -9.81 -6.39
C VAL A 181 -4.07 -8.35 -6.59
N ILE A 182 -3.03 -7.89 -5.88
CA ILE A 182 -2.52 -6.53 -6.08
C ILE A 182 -2.09 -6.33 -7.54
N HIS A 183 -1.41 -7.32 -8.13
CA HIS A 183 -0.94 -7.27 -9.52
C HIS A 183 -2.06 -7.29 -10.59
N GLU A 184 -3.32 -7.58 -10.23
CA GLU A 184 -4.43 -7.54 -11.19
C GLU A 184 -4.62 -6.16 -11.82
N THR A 185 -4.35 -5.09 -11.07
CA THR A 185 -4.45 -3.69 -11.57
C THR A 185 -3.21 -2.86 -11.25
N ASN A 186 -2.14 -3.47 -10.74
CA ASN A 186 -0.94 -2.76 -10.32
C ASN A 186 0.34 -3.40 -10.87
N PRO A 187 1.00 -2.79 -11.86
CA PRO A 187 2.31 -3.24 -12.31
C PRO A 187 3.42 -3.02 -11.28
N PHE A 188 3.26 -2.04 -10.37
CA PHE A 188 4.33 -1.54 -9.51
C PHE A 188 3.97 -1.59 -8.01
N PRO A 189 3.59 -2.75 -7.45
CA PRO A 189 3.18 -2.84 -6.05
C PRO A 189 4.26 -2.52 -5.02
N SER A 190 5.53 -2.77 -5.32
CA SER A 190 6.65 -2.46 -4.43
C SER A 190 6.81 -0.94 -4.30
N MET A 191 6.65 -0.22 -5.42
CA MET A 191 6.71 1.24 -5.47
C MET A 191 5.48 1.86 -4.82
N LEU A 192 4.26 1.40 -5.18
CA LEU A 192 3.03 1.90 -4.58
C LEU A 192 2.84 1.46 -3.11
N GLY A 193 3.57 0.45 -2.63
CA GLY A 193 3.67 0.12 -1.20
C GLY A 193 4.55 1.10 -0.40
N ARG A 194 5.33 1.95 -1.08
CA ARG A 194 6.28 2.89 -0.44
C ARG A 194 5.92 4.35 -0.70
N LEU A 195 5.57 4.65 -1.95
CA LEU A 195 5.48 6.00 -2.51
C LEU A 195 4.03 6.46 -2.81
N CYS A 196 3.04 5.62 -2.52
CA CYS A 196 1.64 5.97 -2.80
C CYS A 196 1.10 6.99 -1.79
N ASN A 197 0.34 7.95 -2.30
CA ASN A 197 -0.45 8.91 -1.53
C ASN A 197 -1.71 8.32 -0.87
N HIS A 198 -1.92 7.00 -1.02
CA HIS A 198 -2.90 6.19 -0.28
C HIS A 198 -4.31 6.83 -0.14
N PRO A 199 -4.95 7.30 -1.23
CA PRO A 199 -6.32 7.84 -1.16
C PRO A 199 -7.32 6.82 -0.61
N CYS A 200 -7.01 5.53 -0.76
CA CYS A 200 -7.74 4.42 -0.17
C CYS A 200 -7.74 4.38 1.36
N GLU A 201 -6.72 4.92 2.03
CA GLU A 201 -6.70 5.05 3.50
C GLU A 201 -7.47 6.29 3.94
N THR A 202 -7.38 7.40 3.18
CA THR A 202 -8.15 8.63 3.41
C THR A 202 -9.66 8.36 3.37
N ASP A 203 -10.11 7.55 2.41
CA ASP A 203 -11.51 7.17 2.25
C ASP A 203 -11.87 5.88 3.01
N CYS A 204 -11.01 5.39 3.90
CA CYS A 204 -11.28 4.18 4.65
C CYS A 204 -12.45 4.39 5.61
N LYS A 205 -13.46 3.51 5.57
CA LYS A 205 -14.63 3.58 6.47
C LYS A 205 -14.24 3.61 7.95
N ARG A 206 -13.19 2.89 8.34
CA ARG A 206 -12.67 2.93 9.71
C ARG A 206 -12.20 4.34 10.10
N GLY A 207 -11.63 5.06 9.16
CA GLY A 207 -11.28 6.47 9.28
C GLY A 207 -12.50 7.38 9.52
N TRP A 208 -13.63 7.09 8.86
CA TRP A 208 -14.88 7.85 9.03
C TRP A 208 -15.52 7.65 10.41
N VAL A 209 -15.53 6.40 10.89
CA VAL A 209 -16.21 6.03 12.15
C VAL A 209 -15.35 6.34 13.37
N GLN A 210 -14.04 6.09 13.30
CA GLN A 210 -13.14 6.12 14.45
C GLN A 210 -12.05 7.19 14.35
N GLY A 211 -12.05 8.04 13.32
CA GLY A 211 -11.02 9.05 13.07
C GLY A 211 -9.95 8.58 12.08
N PRO A 212 -9.35 9.49 11.29
CA PRO A 212 -8.43 9.15 10.19
C PRO A 212 -7.20 8.34 10.62
N GLU A 213 -6.73 8.54 11.85
CA GLU A 213 -5.66 7.76 12.49
C GLU A 213 -6.03 6.29 12.68
N ASN A 214 -7.32 5.94 12.62
CA ASN A 214 -7.81 4.57 12.74
C ASN A 214 -8.01 3.88 11.39
N ALA A 215 -7.71 4.52 10.26
CA ALA A 215 -7.74 3.86 8.96
C ALA A 215 -6.83 2.60 8.93
N VAL A 216 -7.18 1.66 8.05
CA VAL A 216 -6.36 0.47 7.79
C VAL A 216 -5.09 0.91 7.05
N SER A 217 -3.93 0.42 7.46
CA SER A 217 -2.63 0.73 6.86
C SER A 217 -2.41 -0.03 5.54
N ILE A 218 -3.27 0.25 4.56
CA ILE A 218 -3.37 -0.42 3.26
C ILE A 218 -2.04 -0.34 2.49
N LYS A 219 -1.36 0.82 2.50
CA LYS A 219 -0.05 1.04 1.85
C LYS A 219 0.99 0.04 2.38
N SER A 220 1.06 -0.10 3.69
CA SER A 220 2.03 -0.95 4.39
C SER A 220 1.74 -2.44 4.20
N LEU A 221 0.46 -2.84 4.17
CA LEU A 221 0.05 -4.21 3.85
C LEU A 221 0.44 -4.60 2.41
N LYS A 222 0.24 -3.69 1.45
CA LYS A 222 0.70 -3.87 0.06
C LYS A 222 2.21 -4.04 -0.02
N ARG A 223 2.96 -3.20 0.69
CA ARG A 223 4.41 -3.33 0.80
C ARG A 223 4.80 -4.69 1.37
N PHE A 224 4.20 -5.11 2.47
CA PHE A 224 4.50 -6.38 3.14
C PHE A 224 4.31 -7.57 2.20
N ALA A 225 3.15 -7.68 1.53
CA ALA A 225 2.89 -8.76 0.58
C ALA A 225 3.90 -8.76 -0.57
N THR A 226 4.29 -7.59 -1.06
CA THR A 226 5.27 -7.46 -2.14
C THR A 226 6.69 -7.80 -1.68
N ASP A 227 7.10 -7.36 -0.50
CA ASP A 227 8.41 -7.68 0.08
C ASP A 227 8.53 -9.19 0.33
N TYR A 228 7.43 -9.86 0.71
CA TYR A 228 7.38 -11.32 0.84
C TYR A 228 7.62 -12.05 -0.48
N ALA A 229 6.99 -11.58 -1.58
CA ALA A 229 7.19 -12.11 -2.93
C ALA A 229 8.61 -11.81 -3.46
N TRP A 230 9.11 -10.61 -3.21
CA TRP A 230 10.45 -10.16 -3.57
C TRP A 230 11.55 -11.00 -2.93
N ALA A 231 11.44 -11.26 -1.62
CA ALA A 231 12.40 -12.09 -0.89
C ALA A 231 12.55 -13.49 -1.49
N ARG A 232 11.51 -13.98 -2.18
CA ARG A 232 11.45 -15.27 -2.86
C ARG A 232 11.69 -15.18 -4.37
N ARG A 233 11.87 -13.97 -4.92
CA ARG A 233 12.03 -13.69 -6.35
C ARG A 233 10.94 -14.36 -7.19
N VAL A 234 9.70 -14.29 -6.69
CA VAL A 234 8.53 -14.81 -7.41
C VAL A 234 8.33 -13.99 -8.68
N THR A 235 7.88 -14.60 -9.76
CA THR A 235 7.49 -13.89 -10.99
C THR A 235 6.13 -14.38 -11.46
N ILE A 236 5.40 -13.52 -12.16
CA ILE A 236 4.11 -13.87 -12.75
C ILE A 236 4.31 -14.27 -14.21
N ASP A 237 3.91 -15.49 -14.55
CA ASP A 237 3.75 -15.89 -15.94
C ASP A 237 2.36 -15.49 -16.43
N TRP A 238 2.31 -14.37 -17.17
CA TRP A 238 1.07 -13.82 -17.67
C TRP A 238 0.55 -14.59 -18.89
N GLN A 239 -0.68 -15.09 -18.80
CA GLN A 239 -1.36 -15.64 -19.97
C GLN A 239 -1.77 -14.53 -20.94
N ARG A 240 -1.07 -14.46 -22.08
CA ARG A 240 -1.32 -13.48 -23.15
C ARG A 240 -2.34 -14.02 -24.15
N ALA A 241 -3.16 -13.14 -24.69
CA ALA A 241 -3.97 -13.44 -25.87
C ALA A 241 -3.07 -13.74 -27.08
N PRO A 242 -3.54 -14.53 -28.06
CA PRO A 242 -2.81 -14.74 -29.31
C PRO A 242 -2.45 -13.43 -30.00
N GLU A 243 -1.28 -13.38 -30.63
CA GLU A 243 -0.85 -12.23 -31.41
C GLU A 243 -1.88 -11.86 -32.48
N ASN A 244 -2.34 -10.61 -32.47
CA ASN A 244 -3.40 -10.13 -33.35
C ASN A 244 -2.85 -9.43 -34.62
N GLY A 245 -1.52 -9.39 -34.79
CA GLY A 245 -0.83 -8.82 -35.94
C GLY A 245 -0.77 -7.29 -35.99
N LYS A 246 -1.37 -6.59 -35.03
CA LYS A 246 -1.31 -5.13 -34.92
C LYS A 246 -0.18 -4.70 -33.98
N ARG A 247 0.36 -3.52 -34.23
CA ARG A 247 1.48 -2.94 -33.48
C ARG A 247 1.14 -1.55 -32.95
N VAL A 248 1.60 -1.27 -31.74
CA VAL A 248 1.43 0.00 -31.02
C VAL A 248 2.79 0.52 -30.56
N ALA A 249 3.06 1.80 -30.80
CA ALA A 249 4.23 2.48 -30.24
C ALA A 249 3.85 3.14 -28.90
N VAL A 250 4.65 2.91 -27.87
CA VAL A 250 4.52 3.59 -26.57
C VAL A 250 5.74 4.46 -26.35
N VAL A 251 5.54 5.74 -26.03
CA VAL A 251 6.61 6.72 -25.88
C VAL A 251 6.72 7.17 -24.43
N GLY A 252 7.84 6.85 -23.80
CA GLY A 252 8.12 7.05 -22.38
C GLY A 252 7.89 5.78 -21.57
N SER A 253 8.89 5.35 -20.80
CA SER A 253 8.87 4.15 -19.95
C SER A 253 8.50 4.42 -18.49
N GLY A 254 7.86 5.57 -18.21
CA GLY A 254 7.29 5.84 -16.90
C GLY A 254 6.12 4.90 -16.56
N PRO A 255 5.52 5.04 -15.36
CA PRO A 255 4.44 4.16 -14.91
C PRO A 255 3.29 4.04 -15.92
N ALA A 256 2.86 5.16 -16.52
CA ALA A 256 1.80 5.16 -17.54
C ALA A 256 2.15 4.32 -18.78
N GLY A 257 3.34 4.53 -19.35
CA GLY A 257 3.77 3.83 -20.56
C GLY A 257 4.00 2.34 -20.33
N MET A 258 4.64 1.98 -19.22
CA MET A 258 4.88 0.57 -18.87
C MET A 258 3.58 -0.18 -18.56
N THR A 259 2.64 0.46 -17.87
CA THR A 259 1.30 -0.11 -17.64
C THR A 259 0.57 -0.34 -18.97
N ALA A 260 0.57 0.66 -19.86
CA ALA A 260 -0.05 0.52 -21.18
C ALA A 260 0.64 -0.59 -22.01
N ALA A 261 1.97 -0.69 -21.94
CA ALA A 261 2.73 -1.73 -22.63
C ALA A 261 2.36 -3.13 -22.13
N GLN A 262 2.29 -3.34 -20.81
CA GLN A 262 1.83 -4.59 -20.20
C GLN A 262 0.44 -4.97 -20.71
N ASP A 263 -0.53 -4.07 -20.60
CA ASP A 263 -1.91 -4.32 -20.98
C ASP A 263 -2.06 -4.63 -22.47
N LEU A 264 -1.38 -3.88 -23.34
CA LEU A 264 -1.40 -4.11 -24.78
C LEU A 264 -0.76 -5.46 -25.15
N ARG A 265 0.31 -5.87 -24.45
CA ARG A 265 0.91 -7.21 -24.63
C ARG A 265 -0.02 -8.32 -24.17
N LEU A 266 -0.77 -8.14 -23.08
CA LEU A 266 -1.79 -9.09 -22.63
C LEU A 266 -2.88 -9.29 -23.70
N MET A 267 -3.24 -8.22 -24.42
CA MET A 267 -4.24 -8.24 -25.49
C MET A 267 -3.70 -8.75 -26.85
N GLY A 268 -2.43 -9.18 -26.91
CA GLY A 268 -1.82 -9.75 -28.12
C GLY A 268 -1.37 -8.72 -29.16
N TYR A 269 -1.19 -7.45 -28.78
CA TYR A 269 -0.59 -6.44 -29.66
C TYR A 269 0.93 -6.49 -29.60
N GLY A 270 1.62 -6.32 -30.72
CA GLY A 270 3.06 -6.00 -30.71
C GLY A 270 3.29 -4.61 -30.12
N VAL A 271 4.21 -4.48 -29.15
CA VAL A 271 4.49 -3.20 -28.48
C VAL A 271 5.95 -2.83 -28.61
N ASP A 272 6.18 -1.63 -29.15
CA ASP A 272 7.50 -1.02 -29.27
C ASP A 272 7.56 0.20 -28.34
N LEU A 273 8.39 0.13 -27.31
CA LEU A 273 8.55 1.12 -26.25
C LEU A 273 9.79 1.99 -26.52
N TYR A 274 9.59 3.28 -26.71
CA TYR A 274 10.66 4.26 -26.93
C TYR A 274 10.92 5.05 -25.64
N GLU A 275 12.15 5.01 -25.13
CA GLU A 275 12.58 5.73 -23.93
C GLU A 275 13.76 6.65 -24.27
N ARG A 276 13.69 7.89 -23.77
CA ARG A 276 14.71 8.91 -23.94
C ARG A 276 15.97 8.63 -23.13
N GLU A 277 15.82 8.17 -21.90
CA GLU A 277 16.93 7.89 -21.00
C GLU A 277 17.57 6.50 -21.29
N ALA A 278 18.68 6.21 -20.60
CA ALA A 278 19.40 4.94 -20.73
C ALA A 278 18.81 3.81 -19.86
N LYS A 279 17.78 4.09 -19.06
CA LYS A 279 17.14 3.14 -18.15
C LYS A 279 15.62 3.31 -18.21
N LEU A 280 14.90 2.20 -18.01
CA LEU A 280 13.44 2.19 -17.95
C LEU A 280 12.92 2.68 -16.60
N GLY A 281 11.63 3.01 -16.52
CA GLY A 281 10.91 3.33 -15.27
C GLY A 281 10.59 4.82 -15.09
N GLY A 282 11.01 5.69 -16.02
CA GLY A 282 10.77 7.13 -15.95
C GLY A 282 11.24 7.74 -14.62
N LEU A 283 10.40 8.57 -13.99
CA LEU A 283 10.73 9.23 -12.71
C LEU A 283 11.04 8.25 -11.57
N LEU A 284 10.45 7.05 -11.57
CA LEU A 284 10.73 6.04 -10.54
C LEU A 284 12.23 5.74 -10.51
N SER A 285 12.81 5.42 -11.67
CA SER A 285 14.25 5.11 -11.77
C SER A 285 15.12 6.35 -11.82
N ALA A 286 14.60 7.46 -12.33
CA ALA A 286 15.41 8.59 -12.76
C ALA A 286 15.30 9.83 -11.86
N SER A 287 14.49 9.87 -10.80
CA SER A 287 14.41 11.08 -9.94
C SER A 287 13.95 10.81 -8.51
N ILE A 288 13.23 9.72 -8.24
CA ILE A 288 12.89 9.38 -6.87
C ILE A 288 14.14 8.78 -6.19
N PRO A 289 14.57 9.30 -5.02
CA PRO A 289 15.79 8.82 -4.37
C PRO A 289 15.70 7.38 -3.85
N HIS A 290 16.80 6.64 -3.93
CA HIS A 290 16.86 5.23 -3.49
C HIS A 290 16.71 5.04 -1.96
N PHE A 291 16.83 6.08 -1.13
CA PHE A 291 16.48 5.94 0.30
C PHE A 291 14.96 5.81 0.52
N ARG A 292 14.14 6.00 -0.52
CA ARG A 292 12.70 5.77 -0.47
C ARG A 292 12.31 4.34 -0.84
N PHE A 293 13.12 3.65 -1.65
CA PHE A 293 12.82 2.31 -2.16
C PHE A 293 14.07 1.59 -2.70
N ASP A 294 13.99 0.26 -2.84
CA ASP A 294 15.07 -0.54 -3.41
C ASP A 294 14.99 -0.58 -4.95
N LEU A 295 16.05 -0.14 -5.64
CA LEU A 295 16.10 -0.12 -7.10
C LEU A 295 16.03 -1.52 -7.71
N ASP A 296 16.53 -2.55 -7.02
CA ASP A 296 16.45 -3.93 -7.50
C ASP A 296 14.99 -4.42 -7.51
N GLN A 297 14.17 -3.98 -6.56
CA GLN A 297 12.72 -4.27 -6.55
C GLN A 297 12.01 -3.64 -7.75
N LEU A 298 12.32 -2.37 -8.05
CA LEU A 298 11.78 -1.70 -9.23
C LEU A 298 12.17 -2.42 -10.52
N ASN A 299 13.45 -2.78 -10.65
CA ASN A 299 13.96 -3.50 -11.82
C ASN A 299 13.29 -4.87 -12.00
N TRP A 300 12.97 -5.56 -10.90
CA TRP A 300 12.22 -6.82 -10.95
C TRP A 300 10.80 -6.65 -11.47
N GLU A 301 10.09 -5.61 -11.03
CA GLU A 301 8.76 -5.29 -11.56
C GLU A 301 8.80 -4.89 -13.04
N ILE A 302 9.77 -4.06 -13.42
CA ILE A 302 10.01 -3.69 -14.82
C ILE A 302 10.29 -4.95 -15.64
N GLN A 303 11.15 -5.85 -15.17
CA GLN A 303 11.53 -7.05 -15.90
C GLN A 303 10.33 -7.96 -16.18
N MET A 304 9.41 -8.12 -15.22
CA MET A 304 8.17 -8.87 -15.43
C MET A 304 7.33 -8.32 -16.60
N ILE A 305 7.34 -7.01 -16.82
CA ILE A 305 6.66 -6.37 -17.97
C ILE A 305 7.45 -6.60 -19.27
N VAL A 306 8.79 -6.45 -19.22
CA VAL A 306 9.66 -6.65 -20.38
C VAL A 306 9.56 -8.09 -20.91
N ASP A 307 9.52 -9.07 -20.01
CA ASP A 307 9.42 -10.51 -20.32
C ASP A 307 8.13 -10.88 -21.07
N MET A 308 7.13 -9.98 -21.10
CA MET A 308 5.92 -10.12 -21.91
C MET A 308 6.17 -9.92 -23.41
N GLY A 309 7.40 -9.58 -23.80
CA GLY A 309 7.82 -9.37 -25.19
C GLY A 309 7.63 -7.93 -25.66
N VAL A 310 7.89 -6.95 -24.79
CA VAL A 310 7.93 -5.53 -25.17
C VAL A 310 9.27 -5.24 -25.84
N ASN A 311 9.27 -4.70 -27.06
CA ASN A 311 10.49 -4.30 -27.75
C ASN A 311 10.95 -2.93 -27.23
N ILE A 312 12.17 -2.83 -26.73
CA ILE A 312 12.65 -1.63 -26.04
C ILE A 312 13.67 -0.87 -26.90
N PHE A 313 13.48 0.44 -27.00
CA PHE A 313 14.38 1.37 -27.67
C PHE A 313 14.81 2.49 -26.71
N LEU A 314 15.91 2.27 -25.99
CA LEU A 314 16.52 3.25 -25.09
C LEU A 314 17.30 4.33 -25.86
N ASN A 315 17.55 5.47 -25.21
CA ASN A 315 18.24 6.62 -25.80
C ASN A 315 17.59 7.11 -27.12
N LYS A 316 16.25 7.05 -27.18
CA LYS A 316 15.44 7.50 -28.33
C LYS A 316 14.46 8.58 -27.89
N ASN A 317 14.81 9.83 -28.16
CA ASN A 317 13.99 10.99 -27.85
C ASN A 317 13.00 11.28 -28.99
N VAL A 318 11.78 10.76 -28.87
CA VAL A 318 10.70 11.05 -29.84
C VAL A 318 10.36 12.54 -29.82
N GLY A 319 10.30 13.14 -31.01
CA GLY A 319 10.19 14.59 -31.24
C GLY A 319 11.52 15.24 -31.62
N LYS A 320 12.66 14.71 -31.13
CA LYS A 320 14.01 15.19 -31.44
C LYS A 320 14.76 14.24 -32.37
N ASP A 321 14.93 12.97 -31.97
CA ASP A 321 15.66 11.94 -32.72
C ASP A 321 14.78 11.22 -33.75
N LEU A 322 13.49 11.06 -33.45
CA LEU A 322 12.48 10.40 -34.28
C LEU A 322 11.28 11.33 -34.40
N LYS A 323 10.73 11.52 -35.60
CA LYS A 323 9.56 12.39 -35.78
C LYS A 323 8.29 11.65 -35.43
N LEU A 324 7.35 12.30 -34.74
CA LEU A 324 6.08 11.69 -34.35
C LEU A 324 5.29 11.18 -35.57
N GLU A 325 5.34 11.91 -36.68
CA GLU A 325 4.71 11.52 -37.94
C GLU A 325 5.17 10.14 -38.44
N GLN A 326 6.44 9.79 -38.25
CA GLN A 326 6.96 8.46 -38.64
C GLN A 326 6.26 7.37 -37.83
N LEU A 327 6.10 7.57 -36.52
CA LEU A 327 5.39 6.60 -35.67
C LEU A 327 3.91 6.47 -36.07
N LEU A 328 3.24 7.57 -36.43
CA LEU A 328 1.83 7.52 -36.87
C LEU A 328 1.63 6.77 -38.21
N ASN A 329 2.67 6.76 -39.06
CA ASN A 329 2.69 6.01 -40.31
C ASN A 329 3.01 4.53 -40.07
N ASP A 330 3.96 4.21 -39.20
CA ASP A 330 4.51 2.86 -39.01
C ASP A 330 3.69 1.98 -38.04
N TYR A 331 2.85 2.60 -37.22
CA TYR A 331 2.06 1.92 -36.18
C TYR A 331 0.55 2.12 -36.37
N HIS A 332 -0.21 1.21 -35.76
CA HIS A 332 -1.67 1.28 -35.79
C HIS A 332 -2.20 2.27 -34.74
N ALA A 333 -1.48 2.45 -33.64
CA ALA A 333 -1.70 3.48 -32.63
C ALA A 333 -0.37 3.91 -32.00
N VAL A 334 -0.34 5.12 -31.45
CA VAL A 334 0.80 5.70 -30.72
C VAL A 334 0.31 6.26 -29.40
N PHE A 335 0.95 5.90 -28.28
CA PHE A 335 0.67 6.44 -26.96
C PHE A 335 1.84 7.31 -26.47
N LEU A 336 1.57 8.58 -26.19
CA LEU A 336 2.53 9.52 -25.60
C LEU A 336 2.35 9.62 -24.09
N SER A 337 3.38 9.18 -23.35
CA SER A 337 3.46 9.23 -21.88
C SER A 337 4.82 9.77 -21.42
N VAL A 338 5.24 10.89 -22.03
CA VAL A 338 6.58 11.49 -21.82
C VAL A 338 6.77 12.16 -20.46
N GLY A 339 5.69 12.37 -19.72
CA GLY A 339 5.72 12.93 -18.37
C GLY A 339 6.24 14.37 -18.29
N MET A 340 6.71 14.77 -17.11
CA MET A 340 7.19 16.13 -16.81
C MET A 340 8.55 16.11 -16.12
N MET A 341 9.57 15.73 -16.88
CA MET A 341 10.93 15.45 -16.39
C MET A 341 11.78 16.71 -16.15
N THR A 342 11.32 17.89 -16.54
CA THR A 342 12.13 19.12 -16.48
C THR A 342 11.68 20.02 -15.34
N GLY A 343 12.62 20.49 -14.52
CA GLY A 343 12.31 21.36 -13.39
C GLY A 343 12.21 22.84 -13.79
N ARG A 344 11.42 23.61 -13.06
CA ARG A 344 11.26 25.06 -13.27
C ARG A 344 12.22 25.85 -12.39
N ILE A 345 13.08 26.66 -13.02
CA ILE A 345 13.88 27.69 -12.34
C ILE A 345 13.12 29.02 -12.43
N LEU A 346 12.96 29.73 -11.31
CA LEU A 346 12.28 31.01 -11.29
C LEU A 346 13.19 32.10 -11.88
N PRO A 347 12.67 33.03 -12.69
CA PRO A 347 13.46 34.09 -13.34
C PRO A 347 13.75 35.23 -12.36
N VAL A 348 14.50 34.95 -11.30
CA VAL A 348 14.99 35.94 -10.33
C VAL A 348 16.42 36.37 -10.69
N PRO A 349 16.86 37.57 -10.28
CA PRO A 349 18.26 37.98 -10.48
C PRO A 349 19.23 36.92 -9.94
N GLY A 350 20.25 36.55 -10.74
CA GLY A 350 21.25 35.54 -10.40
C GLY A 350 20.82 34.08 -10.57
N SER A 351 19.62 33.81 -11.10
CA SER A 351 19.13 32.44 -11.37
C SER A 351 19.90 31.70 -12.47
N ASP A 352 20.77 32.39 -13.20
CA ASP A 352 21.65 31.90 -14.25
C ASP A 352 23.08 31.56 -13.77
N LEU A 353 23.36 31.74 -12.47
CA LEU A 353 24.66 31.39 -11.88
C LEU A 353 24.92 29.87 -11.97
N PRO A 354 26.19 29.43 -12.10
CA PRO A 354 26.52 28.03 -12.41
C PRO A 354 26.05 27.01 -11.37
N GLU A 355 25.97 27.40 -10.09
CA GLU A 355 25.53 26.53 -8.99
C GLU A 355 24.02 26.54 -8.74
N VAL A 356 23.25 27.21 -9.61
CA VAL A 356 21.79 27.14 -9.61
C VAL A 356 21.34 25.94 -10.43
N ILE A 357 20.58 25.04 -9.82
CA ILE A 357 20.11 23.81 -10.46
C ILE A 357 18.63 23.57 -10.17
N SER A 358 17.90 22.94 -11.09
CA SER A 358 16.55 22.48 -10.80
C SER A 358 16.59 21.19 -9.97
N ALA A 359 15.64 20.99 -9.06
CA ALA A 359 15.56 19.78 -8.25
C ALA A 359 15.42 18.52 -9.11
N MET A 360 14.70 18.60 -10.23
CA MET A 360 14.57 17.48 -11.17
C MET A 360 15.91 17.08 -11.77
N GLU A 361 16.71 18.06 -12.21
CA GLU A 361 18.05 17.78 -12.73
C GLU A 361 18.99 17.26 -11.63
N PHE A 362 18.94 17.89 -10.45
CA PHE A 362 19.69 17.46 -9.27
C PHE A 362 19.45 15.99 -8.93
N LEU A 363 18.19 15.63 -8.72
CA LEU A 363 17.79 14.28 -8.38
C LEU A 363 18.07 13.30 -9.52
N ARG A 364 17.89 13.71 -10.77
CA ARG A 364 18.17 12.86 -11.93
C ARG A 364 19.61 12.47 -12.04
N VAL A 365 20.52 13.44 -11.97
CA VAL A 365 21.96 13.14 -12.01
C VAL A 365 22.36 12.30 -10.79
N ARG A 366 21.79 12.56 -9.62
CA ARG A 366 22.03 11.75 -8.40
C ARG A 366 21.50 10.32 -8.46
N SER A 367 20.55 10.03 -9.36
CA SER A 367 20.02 8.67 -9.58
C SER A 367 20.93 7.79 -10.46
N TYR A 368 21.97 8.36 -11.08
CA TYR A 368 22.90 7.62 -11.93
C TYR A 368 24.12 7.13 -11.13
N ASP A 369 24.67 5.99 -11.52
CA ASP A 369 25.84 5.38 -10.86
C ASP A 369 27.06 6.29 -10.91
N ILE A 370 27.23 7.04 -12.01
CA ILE A 370 28.33 7.97 -12.21
C ILE A 370 27.78 9.40 -12.13
N VAL A 371 28.01 10.03 -10.98
CA VAL A 371 27.75 11.46 -10.78
C VAL A 371 28.98 12.25 -11.22
N PRO A 372 28.85 13.29 -12.07
CA PRO A 372 29.97 14.13 -12.46
C PRO A 372 30.69 14.76 -11.25
N ASP A 373 32.03 14.84 -11.30
CA ASP A 373 32.83 15.37 -10.18
C ASP A 373 32.52 16.83 -9.79
N ASN A 374 32.05 17.59 -10.77
CA ASN A 374 31.64 18.99 -10.64
C ASN A 374 30.18 19.16 -10.19
N PHE A 375 29.44 18.07 -9.97
CA PHE A 375 28.05 18.12 -9.55
C PHE A 375 27.91 18.55 -8.08
N PRO A 376 26.84 19.27 -7.68
CA PRO A 376 26.67 19.77 -6.32
C PRO A 376 26.84 18.69 -5.24
N ARG A 377 27.97 18.74 -4.52
CA ARG A 377 28.32 17.85 -3.40
C ARG A 377 28.92 18.65 -2.25
N GLY A 378 28.47 18.35 -1.03
CA GLY A 378 28.92 19.09 0.14
C GLY A 378 28.53 20.57 0.16
N GLY A 379 29.13 21.32 1.08
CA GLY A 379 28.86 22.74 1.25
C GLY A 379 27.48 23.04 1.84
N ASP A 380 27.08 24.30 1.73
CA ASP A 380 25.82 24.82 2.26
C ASP A 380 24.80 24.92 1.11
N VAL A 381 23.61 24.34 1.28
CA VAL A 381 22.61 24.16 0.21
C VAL A 381 21.28 24.79 0.59
N VAL A 382 20.69 25.58 -0.30
CA VAL A 382 19.32 26.08 -0.14
C VAL A 382 18.41 25.48 -1.20
N VAL A 383 17.36 24.79 -0.76
CA VAL A 383 16.32 24.20 -1.61
C VAL A 383 15.07 25.09 -1.58
N ILE A 384 14.66 25.58 -2.74
CA ILE A 384 13.58 26.55 -2.94
C ILE A 384 12.30 25.83 -3.36
N GLY A 385 11.38 25.65 -2.41
CA GLY A 385 10.09 24.95 -2.55
C GLY A 385 9.74 24.17 -1.28
N GLY A 386 8.46 23.80 -1.14
CA GLY A 386 7.95 23.12 0.07
C GLY A 386 7.24 21.79 -0.17
N GLY A 387 7.30 21.24 -1.39
CA GLY A 387 6.66 19.96 -1.75
C GLY A 387 7.57 18.75 -1.63
N ALA A 388 7.05 17.56 -1.97
CA ALA A 388 7.79 16.28 -1.90
C ALA A 388 9.15 16.31 -2.62
N VAL A 389 9.21 16.90 -3.82
CA VAL A 389 10.47 17.05 -4.59
C VAL A 389 11.50 17.91 -3.84
N ALA A 390 11.05 18.93 -3.09
CA ALA A 390 11.94 19.76 -2.28
C ALA A 390 12.49 18.96 -1.09
N THR A 391 11.64 18.18 -0.42
CA THR A 391 12.05 17.27 0.66
C THR A 391 13.06 16.22 0.17
N ASP A 392 12.82 15.63 -1.00
CA ASP A 392 13.74 14.66 -1.60
C ASP A 392 15.09 15.28 -1.96
N ALA A 393 15.10 16.48 -2.57
CA ALA A 393 16.32 17.21 -2.89
C ALA A 393 17.09 17.60 -1.61
N ALA A 394 16.38 18.01 -0.56
CA ALA A 394 16.97 18.37 0.73
C ALA A 394 17.62 17.15 1.40
N GLN A 395 16.89 16.04 1.55
CA GLN A 395 17.42 14.81 2.15
C GLN A 395 18.58 14.24 1.32
N THR A 396 18.48 14.24 -0.02
CA THR A 396 19.57 13.82 -0.90
C THR A 396 20.81 14.71 -0.71
N SER A 397 20.63 16.02 -0.53
CA SER A 397 21.75 16.93 -0.26
C SER A 397 22.46 16.58 1.05
N ILE A 398 21.70 16.32 2.12
CA ILE A 398 22.25 15.89 3.43
C ILE A 398 23.04 14.59 3.27
N LYS A 399 22.41 13.56 2.69
CA LYS A 399 22.98 12.22 2.50
C LYS A 399 24.19 12.18 1.56
N THR A 400 24.36 13.22 0.74
CA THR A 400 25.52 13.38 -0.17
C THR A 400 26.56 14.38 0.35
N GLY A 401 26.50 14.69 1.65
CA GLY A 401 27.56 15.36 2.39
C GLY A 401 27.39 16.87 2.57
N ALA A 402 26.23 17.44 2.27
CA ALA A 402 25.95 18.86 2.56
C ALA A 402 26.11 19.13 4.05
N ARG A 403 26.79 20.24 4.39
CA ARG A 403 27.08 20.65 5.76
C ARG A 403 25.86 21.26 6.45
N LYS A 404 25.12 22.10 5.71
CA LYS A 404 23.87 22.71 6.15
C LYS A 404 22.90 22.73 4.98
N VAL A 405 21.65 22.34 5.24
CA VAL A 405 20.59 22.34 4.23
C VAL A 405 19.43 23.13 4.77
N TRP A 406 19.02 24.13 3.99
CA TRP A 406 17.80 24.90 4.23
C TRP A 406 16.77 24.57 3.18
N MET A 407 15.54 24.33 3.60
CA MET A 407 14.38 24.35 2.71
C MET A 407 13.61 25.65 2.95
N VAL A 408 13.28 26.36 1.87
CA VAL A 408 12.62 27.66 1.93
C VAL A 408 11.30 27.60 1.16
N SER A 409 10.20 28.01 1.78
CA SER A 409 8.86 27.96 1.20
C SER A 409 8.03 29.20 1.47
N ILE A 410 7.08 29.46 0.57
CA ILE A 410 6.13 30.56 0.68
C ILE A 410 5.05 30.20 1.70
N GLU A 411 4.59 28.96 1.65
CA GLU A 411 3.56 28.39 2.51
C GLU A 411 4.02 28.36 3.98
N PRO A 412 3.10 28.56 4.93
CA PRO A 412 3.37 28.35 6.35
C PRO A 412 3.60 26.87 6.65
N ALA A 413 4.27 26.58 7.77
CA ALA A 413 4.75 25.23 8.11
C ALA A 413 3.64 24.18 8.27
N ASP A 414 2.43 24.59 8.62
CA ASP A 414 1.22 23.78 8.77
C ASP A 414 0.46 23.54 7.45
N ARG A 415 0.89 24.19 6.36
CA ARG A 415 0.28 24.10 5.02
C ARG A 415 1.30 23.75 3.93
N LEU A 416 2.46 23.21 4.30
CA LEU A 416 3.44 22.77 3.32
C LEU A 416 2.87 21.66 2.42
N PRO A 417 3.14 21.68 1.11
CA PRO A 417 2.70 20.60 0.21
C PRO A 417 3.39 19.24 0.45
N ALA A 418 4.50 19.20 1.18
CA ALA A 418 5.18 17.95 1.53
C ALA A 418 4.38 17.13 2.56
N PHE A 419 4.50 15.80 2.50
CA PHE A 419 3.90 14.92 3.50
C PHE A 419 4.55 15.13 4.88
N GLY A 420 3.71 15.19 5.93
CA GLY A 420 4.15 15.57 7.28
C GLY A 420 5.22 14.64 7.86
N ASN A 421 5.10 13.32 7.65
CA ASN A 421 6.09 12.33 8.08
C ASN A 421 7.46 12.57 7.43
N GLU A 422 7.50 12.83 6.12
CA GLU A 422 8.77 13.05 5.41
C GLU A 422 9.49 14.32 5.88
N LEU A 423 8.74 15.35 6.25
CA LEU A 423 9.30 16.58 6.78
C LEU A 423 9.89 16.38 8.18
N VAL A 424 9.22 15.60 9.02
CA VAL A 424 9.74 15.20 10.35
C VAL A 424 11.04 14.42 10.17
N GLU A 425 11.03 13.40 9.32
CA GLU A 425 12.21 12.59 8.99
C GLU A 425 13.39 13.46 8.52
N ALA A 426 13.14 14.43 7.62
CA ALA A 426 14.16 15.30 7.08
C ALA A 426 14.75 16.25 8.14
N ARG A 427 13.92 16.77 9.05
CA ARG A 427 14.37 17.63 10.16
C ARG A 427 15.26 16.88 11.14
N GLU A 428 14.92 15.64 11.45
CA GLU A 428 15.71 14.79 12.35
C GLU A 428 17.14 14.53 11.84
N ILE A 429 17.37 14.57 10.53
CA ILE A 429 18.71 14.41 9.92
C ILE A 429 19.40 15.74 9.57
N GLY A 430 18.84 16.88 10.01
CA GLY A 430 19.50 18.18 9.93
C GLY A 430 18.91 19.19 8.94
N LEU A 431 17.72 18.95 8.40
CA LEU A 431 17.02 19.96 7.58
C LEU A 431 16.56 21.16 8.43
N THR A 432 16.97 22.37 8.03
CA THR A 432 16.41 23.62 8.57
C THR A 432 15.31 24.15 7.64
N LEU A 433 14.16 24.51 8.18
CA LEU A 433 13.03 25.03 7.40
C LEU A 433 12.84 26.53 7.63
N HIS A 434 12.67 27.29 6.54
CA HIS A 434 12.18 28.67 6.59
C HIS A 434 10.91 28.81 5.75
N THR A 435 9.81 29.14 6.41
CA THR A 435 8.48 29.32 5.79
C THR A 435 8.09 30.79 5.75
N GLY A 436 7.02 31.13 5.02
CA GLY A 436 6.54 32.51 4.93
C GLY A 436 7.53 33.42 4.21
N VAL A 437 8.35 32.86 3.31
CA VAL A 437 9.38 33.59 2.57
C VAL A 437 9.33 33.24 1.08
N ILE A 438 9.67 34.21 0.24
CA ILE A 438 9.84 34.01 -1.20
C ILE A 438 11.25 34.41 -1.62
N VAL A 439 11.82 33.69 -2.58
CA VAL A 439 13.11 34.03 -3.16
C VAL A 439 13.03 35.38 -3.89
N ASN A 440 13.97 36.28 -3.57
CA ASN A 440 14.07 37.59 -4.20
C ASN A 440 15.21 37.65 -5.22
N ALA A 441 16.37 37.10 -4.89
CA ALA A 441 17.54 37.02 -5.77
C ALA A 441 18.51 35.92 -5.31
N ILE A 442 19.28 35.36 -6.24
CA ILE A 442 20.49 34.57 -5.94
C ILE A 442 21.68 35.52 -5.98
N LYS A 443 22.50 35.52 -4.93
CA LYS A 443 23.68 36.39 -4.81
C LYS A 443 24.91 35.66 -5.34
N GLY A 444 25.67 36.36 -6.18
CA GLY A 444 26.96 35.93 -6.68
C GLY A 444 28.10 36.62 -5.93
N ASP A 445 29.24 35.95 -5.81
CA ASP A 445 30.50 36.58 -5.41
C ASP A 445 31.16 37.32 -6.59
N SER A 446 32.30 37.96 -6.31
CA SER A 446 33.09 38.69 -7.32
C SER A 446 33.61 37.82 -8.47
N SER A 447 33.62 36.48 -8.32
CA SER A 447 34.06 35.53 -9.34
C SER A 447 32.89 34.94 -10.14
N GLY A 448 31.65 35.34 -9.85
CA GLY A 448 30.46 34.87 -10.55
C GLY A 448 29.93 33.52 -10.04
N HIS A 449 30.23 33.15 -8.79
CA HIS A 449 29.72 31.93 -8.16
C HIS A 449 28.68 32.23 -7.08
N VAL A 450 27.74 31.33 -6.86
CA VAL A 450 26.72 31.51 -5.80
C VAL A 450 27.37 31.64 -4.42
N ASN A 451 27.00 32.69 -3.67
CA ASN A 451 27.43 32.89 -2.28
C ASN A 451 26.27 33.03 -1.29
N GLY A 452 25.03 33.07 -1.77
CA GLY A 452 23.84 33.09 -0.92
C GLY A 452 22.55 33.23 -1.70
N VAL A 453 21.43 32.95 -1.04
CA VAL A 453 20.10 33.24 -1.55
C VAL A 453 19.44 34.31 -0.69
N GLU A 454 18.94 35.36 -1.32
CA GLU A 454 18.15 36.41 -0.68
C GLU A 454 16.67 36.08 -0.73
N PHE A 455 16.04 36.15 0.43
CA PHE A 455 14.62 35.95 0.64
C PHE A 455 13.98 37.20 1.19
N ILE A 456 12.68 37.33 0.98
CA ILE A 456 11.84 38.38 1.54
C ILE A 456 10.62 37.72 2.19
N ARG A 457 10.18 38.22 3.35
CA ARG A 457 8.96 37.70 3.99
C ARG A 457 7.75 38.02 3.14
N VAL A 458 6.73 37.16 3.23
CA VAL A 458 5.42 37.40 2.63
C VAL A 458 4.38 37.74 3.70
N ASP A 459 3.33 38.47 3.33
CA ASP A 459 2.19 38.70 4.22
C ASP A 459 1.33 37.44 4.29
N GLU A 460 1.56 36.65 5.33
CA GLU A 460 0.86 35.38 5.56
C GLU A 460 -0.67 35.55 5.66
N ASN A 461 -1.16 36.74 6.07
CA ASN A 461 -2.60 37.02 6.16
C ASN A 461 -3.27 37.23 4.79
N LYS A 462 -2.50 37.33 3.72
CA LYS A 462 -2.98 37.50 2.33
C LYS A 462 -2.85 36.24 1.50
N LEU A 463 -2.29 35.16 2.05
CA LEU A 463 -2.19 33.89 1.36
C LEU A 463 -3.57 33.26 1.25
N GLU A 464 -3.99 32.97 0.03
CA GLU A 464 -5.21 32.24 -0.25
C GLU A 464 -4.84 30.87 -0.81
N PHE A 465 -5.62 29.86 -0.44
CA PHE A 465 -5.43 28.49 -0.89
C PHE A 465 -6.69 28.07 -1.64
N ASP A 466 -6.48 27.38 -2.74
CA ASP A 466 -7.55 26.79 -3.53
C ASP A 466 -8.35 25.81 -2.66
N PRO A 467 -9.68 25.99 -2.50
CA PRO A 467 -10.47 25.17 -1.58
C PRO A 467 -10.51 23.69 -1.94
N GLU A 468 -10.40 23.34 -3.22
CA GLU A 468 -10.48 21.95 -3.70
C GLU A 468 -9.13 21.25 -3.65
N SER A 469 -8.09 21.90 -4.17
CA SER A 469 -6.75 21.31 -4.29
C SER A 469 -5.83 21.61 -3.10
N GLY A 470 -6.20 22.55 -2.23
CA GLY A 470 -5.38 23.01 -1.11
C GLY A 470 -4.10 23.75 -1.54
N LYS A 471 -3.91 24.01 -2.83
CA LYS A 471 -2.69 24.63 -3.37
C LYS A 471 -2.70 26.13 -3.16
N LEU A 472 -1.52 26.70 -2.90
CA LEU A 472 -1.35 28.14 -2.77
C LEU A 472 -1.70 28.87 -4.08
N LEU A 473 -2.53 29.91 -3.99
CA LEU A 473 -2.84 30.81 -5.09
C LEU A 473 -1.70 31.84 -5.22
N ILE A 474 -0.77 31.57 -6.14
CA ILE A 474 0.48 32.34 -6.26
C ILE A 474 0.26 33.85 -6.50
N ASN A 475 -0.88 34.25 -7.07
CA ASN A 475 -1.26 35.63 -7.34
C ASN A 475 -1.61 36.43 -6.08
N THR A 476 -1.84 35.78 -4.94
CA THR A 476 -2.15 36.46 -3.67
C THR A 476 -0.91 36.70 -2.81
N VAL A 477 0.25 36.18 -3.23
CA VAL A 477 1.52 36.33 -2.52
C VAL A 477 2.00 37.79 -2.59
N GLN A 478 2.04 38.45 -1.44
CA GLN A 478 2.52 39.83 -1.30
C GLN A 478 3.82 39.86 -0.50
N LYS A 479 4.86 40.47 -1.08
CA LYS A 479 6.16 40.67 -0.43
C LYS A 479 6.03 41.75 0.65
N LEU A 480 6.79 41.63 1.75
CA LEU A 480 6.95 42.64 2.79
C LEU A 480 8.33 43.31 2.66
N PRO A 481 8.46 44.47 1.97
CA PRO A 481 9.73 45.16 1.78
C PRO A 481 10.41 45.53 3.11
N GLY A 482 11.74 45.52 3.14
CA GLY A 482 12.53 45.80 4.35
C GLY A 482 12.72 44.58 5.26
N THR A 483 12.27 43.39 4.83
CA THR A 483 12.45 42.11 5.53
C THR A 483 13.45 41.19 4.82
N GLU A 484 14.26 41.75 3.92
CA GLU A 484 15.20 40.98 3.11
C GLU A 484 16.28 40.34 3.99
N HIS A 485 16.53 39.05 3.77
CA HIS A 485 17.56 38.30 4.47
C HIS A 485 18.30 37.37 3.52
N VAL A 486 19.62 37.26 3.68
CA VAL A 486 20.46 36.39 2.86
C VAL A 486 20.88 35.18 3.69
N ILE A 487 20.59 33.98 3.18
CA ILE A 487 21.15 32.74 3.69
C ILE A 487 22.41 32.42 2.87
N PRO A 488 23.62 32.43 3.47
CA PRO A 488 24.83 32.06 2.77
C PRO A 488 24.78 30.60 2.32
N CYS A 489 25.09 30.35 1.05
CA CYS A 489 25.10 29.01 0.49
C CYS A 489 26.01 28.94 -0.73
N ARG A 490 26.41 27.71 -1.06
CA ARG A 490 27.14 27.39 -2.28
C ARG A 490 26.22 26.95 -3.42
N TYR A 491 25.10 26.29 -3.10
CA TYR A 491 24.18 25.75 -4.09
C TYR A 491 22.75 26.21 -3.83
N ALA A 492 22.05 26.56 -4.90
CA ALA A 492 20.64 26.90 -4.87
C ALA A 492 19.86 25.90 -5.76
N ILE A 493 18.97 25.13 -5.16
CA ILE A 493 18.21 24.08 -5.84
C ILE A 493 16.74 24.51 -5.95
N PHE A 494 16.25 24.74 -7.17
CA PHE A 494 14.85 25.12 -7.41
C PHE A 494 13.94 23.91 -7.52
N ALA A 495 13.03 23.75 -6.55
CA ALA A 495 11.95 22.78 -6.53
C ALA A 495 10.58 23.45 -6.78
N SER A 496 10.54 24.38 -7.75
CA SER A 496 9.37 25.26 -8.01
C SER A 496 8.43 24.73 -9.10
N GLY A 497 8.30 23.40 -9.19
CA GLY A 497 7.42 22.70 -10.13
C GLY A 497 8.14 22.07 -11.33
N GLN A 498 7.36 21.34 -12.12
CA GLN A 498 7.81 20.57 -13.27
C GLN A 498 7.16 21.10 -14.55
N ILE A 499 7.85 20.90 -15.68
CA ILE A 499 7.39 21.24 -17.02
C ILE A 499 7.62 20.07 -17.97
N MET A 500 6.76 19.96 -18.98
CA MET A 500 6.88 18.99 -20.06
C MET A 500 7.97 19.44 -21.05
N ASP A 501 8.93 18.56 -21.36
CA ASP A 501 9.93 18.77 -22.43
C ASP A 501 9.54 17.91 -23.64
N PHE A 502 8.63 18.44 -24.46
CA PHE A 502 8.24 17.85 -25.73
C PHE A 502 8.16 18.93 -26.82
N PRO A 503 8.77 18.73 -28.01
CA PRO A 503 8.77 19.75 -29.05
C PRO A 503 7.36 20.08 -29.55
N GLN A 504 7.02 21.38 -29.60
CA GLN A 504 5.68 21.85 -29.96
C GLN A 504 5.37 21.74 -31.46
N ASP A 505 6.41 21.58 -32.30
CA ASP A 505 6.32 21.44 -33.75
C ASP A 505 5.90 20.04 -34.21
N GLN A 506 5.58 19.13 -33.29
CA GLN A 506 5.19 17.74 -33.60
C GLN A 506 3.68 17.58 -33.90
N GLY A 507 2.90 18.66 -33.96
CA GLY A 507 1.47 18.60 -34.29
C GLY A 507 0.58 18.03 -33.17
N VAL A 508 1.09 17.93 -31.95
CA VAL A 508 0.31 17.49 -30.77
C VAL A 508 -0.47 18.69 -30.22
N PRO A 509 -1.81 18.62 -30.12
CA PRO A 509 -2.61 19.69 -29.52
C PRO A 509 -2.24 19.92 -28.06
N LEU A 510 -2.16 21.18 -27.65
CA LEU A 510 -1.79 21.58 -26.29
C LEU A 510 -2.89 22.43 -25.64
N THR A 511 -3.06 22.26 -24.33
CA THR A 511 -3.89 23.12 -23.49
C THR A 511 -3.23 24.49 -23.26
N PRO A 512 -3.97 25.51 -22.75
CA PRO A 512 -3.36 26.79 -22.36
C PRO A 512 -2.24 26.68 -21.32
N ARG A 513 -2.22 25.58 -20.54
CA ARG A 513 -1.16 25.27 -19.57
C ARG A 513 0.07 24.60 -20.21
N LYS A 514 0.10 24.46 -21.54
CA LYS A 514 1.14 23.77 -22.32
C LYS A 514 1.28 22.28 -21.99
N LEU A 515 0.19 21.64 -21.56
CA LEU A 515 0.07 20.18 -21.42
C LEU A 515 -0.54 19.59 -22.68
N MET A 516 -0.33 18.30 -22.95
CA MET A 516 -0.99 17.61 -24.07
C MET A 516 -2.52 17.60 -23.87
N GLU A 517 -3.26 17.95 -24.91
CA GLU A 517 -4.72 17.92 -24.88
C GLU A 517 -5.23 16.53 -25.25
N ALA A 518 -5.79 15.82 -24.27
CA ALA A 518 -6.45 14.54 -24.44
C ALA A 518 -7.70 14.43 -23.56
N ASP A 519 -8.66 13.60 -23.94
CA ASP A 519 -9.84 13.30 -23.13
C ASP A 519 -9.53 12.31 -21.98
N THR A 520 -10.54 11.99 -21.17
CA THR A 520 -10.38 11.05 -20.04
C THR A 520 -10.06 9.62 -20.48
N GLY A 521 -10.30 9.26 -21.74
CA GLY A 521 -9.90 8.00 -22.36
C GLY A 521 -8.55 8.09 -23.08
N ALA A 522 -7.77 9.15 -22.88
CA ALA A 522 -6.48 9.39 -23.52
C ALA A 522 -6.53 9.72 -25.03
N HIS A 523 -7.71 9.95 -25.63
CA HIS A 523 -7.79 10.31 -27.05
C HIS A 523 -7.34 11.75 -27.28
N THR A 524 -6.48 11.96 -28.27
CA THR A 524 -6.17 13.30 -28.78
C THR A 524 -7.04 13.64 -30.00
N LYS A 525 -6.97 14.88 -30.48
CA LYS A 525 -7.61 15.28 -31.75
C LYS A 525 -6.89 14.73 -33.00
N VAL A 526 -5.72 14.09 -32.83
CA VAL A 526 -4.95 13.51 -33.93
C VAL A 526 -5.28 12.02 -34.03
N ALA A 527 -5.70 11.57 -35.20
CA ALA A 527 -6.05 10.17 -35.42
C ALA A 527 -4.87 9.23 -35.07
N LYS A 528 -5.18 8.08 -34.47
CA LYS A 528 -4.22 7.08 -33.95
C LYS A 528 -3.33 7.56 -32.78
N LEU A 529 -3.40 8.83 -32.37
CA LEU A 529 -2.56 9.38 -31.31
C LEU A 529 -3.33 9.47 -29.99
N PHE A 530 -2.74 8.87 -28.96
CA PHE A 530 -3.21 8.89 -27.58
C PHE A 530 -2.16 9.56 -26.70
N ALA A 531 -2.58 10.20 -25.61
CA ALA A 531 -1.67 10.81 -24.65
C ALA A 531 -2.21 10.66 -23.22
N GLY A 532 -1.30 10.47 -22.25
CA GLY A 532 -1.69 10.25 -20.86
C GLY A 532 -0.55 10.48 -19.86
N GLY A 533 -0.84 10.23 -18.58
CA GLY A 533 0.07 10.48 -17.47
C GLY A 533 0.26 11.97 -17.19
N ASP A 534 1.37 12.33 -16.55
CA ASP A 534 1.65 13.72 -16.15
C ASP A 534 1.68 14.70 -17.33
N SER A 535 1.99 14.24 -18.55
CA SER A 535 1.98 15.06 -19.76
C SER A 535 0.59 15.61 -20.12
N VAL A 536 -0.49 15.00 -19.64
CA VAL A 536 -1.88 15.45 -19.85
C VAL A 536 -2.43 16.13 -18.61
N GLN A 537 -2.28 15.50 -17.44
CA GLN A 537 -2.90 15.94 -16.19
C GLN A 537 -2.09 17.03 -15.47
N GLY A 538 -0.79 17.12 -15.73
CA GLY A 538 0.17 17.84 -14.89
C GLY A 538 0.79 16.91 -13.83
N PRO A 539 1.70 17.42 -12.98
CA PRO A 539 2.39 16.61 -11.99
C PRO A 539 1.39 15.97 -11.02
N SER A 540 1.36 14.64 -10.98
CA SER A 540 0.40 13.83 -10.23
C SER A 540 1.10 12.69 -9.45
N PHE A 541 0.34 11.75 -8.88
CA PHE A 541 0.89 10.62 -8.16
C PHE A 541 1.13 9.41 -9.08
N ILE A 542 2.03 8.51 -8.67
CA ILE A 542 2.38 7.30 -9.45
C ILE A 542 1.13 6.48 -9.80
N VAL A 543 0.19 6.35 -8.86
CA VAL A 543 -1.05 5.59 -9.06
C VAL A 543 -1.97 6.21 -10.13
N ASP A 544 -1.97 7.54 -10.28
CA ASP A 544 -2.71 8.22 -11.34
C ASP A 544 -2.08 7.93 -12.71
N ALA A 545 -0.76 7.90 -12.78
CA ALA A 545 -0.03 7.54 -14.00
C ALA A 545 -0.32 6.08 -14.41
N VAL A 546 -0.36 5.13 -13.47
CA VAL A 546 -0.80 3.75 -13.75
C VAL A 546 -2.23 3.73 -14.29
N ALA A 547 -3.15 4.48 -13.67
CA ALA A 547 -4.53 4.60 -14.16
C ALA A 547 -4.65 5.17 -15.58
N TRP A 548 -3.77 6.11 -15.96
CA TRP A 548 -3.68 6.58 -17.34
C TRP A 548 -3.21 5.50 -18.31
N GLY A 549 -2.28 4.64 -17.89
CA GLY A 549 -1.80 3.52 -18.70
C GLY A 549 -2.91 2.53 -19.03
N HIS A 550 -3.67 2.09 -18.01
CA HIS A 550 -4.83 1.19 -18.21
C HIS A 550 -5.88 1.80 -19.14
N ARG A 551 -6.27 3.06 -18.90
CA ARG A 551 -7.24 3.77 -19.74
C ARG A 551 -6.76 3.91 -21.18
N ALA A 552 -5.49 4.23 -21.40
CA ALA A 552 -4.93 4.36 -22.74
C ALA A 552 -4.91 3.01 -23.47
N ALA A 553 -4.47 1.93 -22.83
CA ALA A 553 -4.45 0.60 -23.42
C ALA A 553 -5.86 0.14 -23.82
N ARG A 554 -6.85 0.37 -22.95
CA ARG A 554 -8.26 0.09 -23.25
C ARG A 554 -8.76 0.88 -24.46
N SER A 555 -8.57 2.20 -24.48
CA SER A 555 -9.03 3.04 -25.58
C SER A 555 -8.34 2.71 -26.90
N ILE A 556 -7.06 2.35 -26.88
CA ILE A 556 -6.33 1.86 -28.06
C ILE A 556 -6.95 0.55 -28.54
N ASN A 557 -7.26 -0.38 -27.64
CA ASN A 557 -7.91 -1.64 -27.99
C ASN A 557 -9.28 -1.43 -28.66
N GLU A 558 -10.10 -0.53 -28.11
CA GLU A 558 -11.40 -0.13 -28.68
C GLU A 558 -11.22 0.51 -30.06
N PHE A 559 -10.29 1.46 -30.19
CA PHE A 559 -9.97 2.13 -31.45
C PHE A 559 -9.51 1.16 -32.54
N LEU A 560 -8.75 0.13 -32.16
CA LEU A 560 -8.30 -0.92 -33.07
C LEU A 560 -9.39 -1.97 -33.38
N GLY A 561 -10.61 -1.79 -32.89
CA GLY A 561 -11.79 -2.55 -33.30
C GLY A 561 -12.16 -3.71 -32.38
N ALA A 562 -11.60 -3.78 -31.17
CA ALA A 562 -12.09 -4.73 -30.17
C ALA A 562 -13.48 -4.31 -29.67
N SER A 563 -14.38 -5.29 -29.51
CA SER A 563 -15.65 -5.07 -28.83
C SER A 563 -15.38 -5.07 -27.33
N VAL A 564 -15.27 -3.88 -26.74
CA VAL A 564 -15.24 -3.71 -25.30
C VAL A 564 -16.67 -3.42 -24.83
N PRO A 565 -17.26 -4.23 -23.94
CA PRO A 565 -18.59 -3.96 -23.40
C PRO A 565 -18.59 -2.60 -22.68
N ARG A 566 -19.43 -1.65 -23.15
CA ARG A 566 -19.53 -0.32 -22.53
C ARG A 566 -20.25 -0.35 -21.17
N ASP A 567 -21.09 -1.36 -20.98
CA ASP A 567 -21.95 -1.55 -19.80
C ASP A 567 -21.70 -2.89 -19.11
N ALA A 568 -20.46 -3.41 -19.15
CA ALA A 568 -20.12 -4.57 -18.33
C ALA A 568 -20.41 -4.20 -16.86
N LYS A 569 -21.44 -4.81 -16.28
CA LYS A 569 -21.63 -4.75 -14.83
C LYS A 569 -20.35 -5.33 -14.22
N PRO A 570 -19.72 -4.65 -13.25
CA PRO A 570 -18.53 -5.17 -12.61
C PRO A 570 -18.82 -6.60 -12.14
N LEU A 571 -17.91 -7.53 -12.43
CA LEU A 571 -18.13 -8.93 -12.10
C LEU A 571 -18.13 -9.06 -10.58
N THR A 572 -19.28 -9.37 -10.01
CA THR A 572 -19.42 -9.75 -8.60
C THR A 572 -19.06 -11.21 -8.44
N VAL A 573 -17.90 -11.50 -7.85
CA VAL A 573 -17.61 -12.85 -7.34
C VAL A 573 -18.14 -12.93 -5.92
N ILE A 574 -18.99 -13.93 -5.67
CA ILE A 574 -19.59 -14.17 -4.36
C ILE A 574 -18.82 -15.26 -3.65
N GLU A 575 -18.26 -14.94 -2.48
CA GLU A 575 -17.63 -15.91 -1.59
C GLU A 575 -18.37 -15.89 -0.25
N THR A 576 -18.82 -17.04 0.26
CA THR A 576 -19.35 -17.13 1.62
C THR A 576 -18.18 -17.09 2.58
N THR A 577 -18.24 -16.22 3.59
CA THR A 577 -17.18 -16.06 4.60
C THR A 577 -17.80 -16.09 5.98
N ASP A 578 -17.19 -16.86 6.88
CA ASP A 578 -17.55 -16.94 8.31
C ASP A 578 -16.57 -16.11 9.16
N ASP A 579 -15.87 -15.14 8.56
CA ASP A 579 -14.84 -14.34 9.22
C ASP A 579 -15.46 -13.28 10.16
N HIS A 580 -15.50 -13.60 11.46
CA HIS A 580 -15.86 -12.69 12.54
C HIS A 580 -14.60 -11.96 13.03
N ARG A 581 -14.25 -10.84 12.39
CA ARG A 581 -13.11 -10.03 12.84
C ARG A 581 -13.48 -9.21 14.06
N GLU A 582 -12.73 -9.39 15.13
CA GLU A 582 -12.65 -8.42 16.24
C GLU A 582 -11.80 -7.21 15.82
N ALA A 583 -12.21 -6.53 14.75
CA ALA A 583 -11.45 -5.47 14.09
C ALA A 583 -11.10 -4.30 15.02
N ASP A 584 -11.84 -4.15 16.13
CA ASP A 584 -11.68 -3.09 17.13
C ASP A 584 -10.72 -3.43 18.27
N TYR A 585 -10.20 -4.65 18.31
CA TYR A 585 -9.26 -5.06 19.35
C TYR A 585 -7.86 -4.44 19.17
N TYR A 586 -7.47 -4.14 17.92
CA TYR A 586 -6.10 -3.77 17.57
C TYR A 586 -5.94 -2.29 17.17
N ASN A 587 -4.89 -1.67 17.69
CA ASN A 587 -4.52 -0.30 17.37
C ASN A 587 -3.78 -0.22 16.02
N ARG A 588 -3.81 0.96 15.38
CA ARG A 588 -2.95 1.23 14.22
C ARG A 588 -1.50 1.29 14.68
N GLU A 589 -0.67 0.47 14.06
CA GLU A 589 0.78 0.61 14.13
C GLU A 589 1.29 1.13 12.78
N GLU A 590 2.32 1.95 12.82
CA GLU A 590 3.06 2.38 11.63
C GLU A 590 4.31 1.51 11.46
N PRO A 591 4.79 1.30 10.22
CA PRO A 591 6.08 0.65 10.01
C PRO A 591 7.19 1.38 10.76
N PRO A 592 8.09 0.65 11.43
CA PRO A 592 9.22 1.28 12.11
C PRO A 592 10.16 1.92 11.08
N ILE A 593 10.82 3.00 11.48
CA ILE A 593 11.85 3.67 10.66
C ILE A 593 13.22 3.54 11.33
N LEU A 594 14.28 3.60 10.53
CA LEU A 594 15.65 3.64 11.04
C LEU A 594 15.87 4.88 11.94
N PRO A 595 16.62 4.75 13.05
CA PRO A 595 17.07 5.91 13.84
C PRO A 595 17.79 6.95 12.99
N ALA A 596 17.66 8.23 13.34
CA ALA A 596 18.18 9.36 12.55
C ALA A 596 19.66 9.21 12.18
N GLU A 597 20.49 8.76 13.12
CA GLU A 597 21.92 8.53 12.92
C GLU A 597 22.25 7.45 11.88
N LYS A 598 21.30 6.56 11.57
CA LYS A 598 21.42 5.52 10.52
C LYS A 598 20.77 5.94 9.21
N ARG A 599 20.17 7.13 9.13
CA ARG A 599 19.51 7.67 7.92
C ARG A 599 20.41 8.64 7.15
N MET A 600 21.72 8.54 7.31
CA MET A 600 22.69 9.47 6.70
C MET A 600 23.18 9.05 5.30
N ASP A 601 22.75 7.90 4.79
CA ASP A 601 23.09 7.40 3.45
C ASP A 601 21.85 7.11 2.60
N MET A 602 22.03 6.46 1.45
CA MET A 602 20.95 6.15 0.50
C MET A 602 20.19 4.86 0.84
N THR A 603 20.41 4.26 2.01
CA THR A 603 19.70 3.05 2.45
C THR A 603 18.21 3.36 2.67
N PRO A 604 17.29 2.47 2.27
CA PRO A 604 15.87 2.60 2.58
C PRO A 604 15.61 2.80 4.08
N VAL A 605 14.79 3.81 4.41
CA VAL A 605 14.61 4.25 5.81
C VAL A 605 13.48 3.55 6.57
N GLU A 606 12.37 3.26 5.89
CA GLU A 606 11.19 2.59 6.45
C GLU A 606 11.44 1.07 6.43
N LEU A 607 11.29 0.39 7.56
CA LEU A 607 11.52 -1.04 7.72
C LEU A 607 10.22 -1.83 7.41
N PRO A 608 10.34 -3.07 6.91
CA PRO A 608 9.17 -3.92 6.69
C PRO A 608 8.58 -4.40 8.02
N TRP A 609 7.29 -4.71 8.01
CA TRP A 609 6.65 -5.44 9.10
C TRP A 609 7.05 -6.90 9.13
N ASN A 610 6.96 -7.48 10.32
CA ASN A 610 6.91 -8.94 10.46
C ASN A 610 5.47 -9.46 10.24
N ASP A 611 5.33 -10.78 10.19
CA ASP A 611 4.06 -11.47 9.93
C ASP A 611 2.97 -11.10 10.94
N GLU A 612 3.31 -11.01 12.24
CA GLU A 612 2.37 -10.67 13.32
C GLU A 612 1.80 -9.26 13.14
N GLN A 613 2.67 -8.28 12.88
CA GLN A 613 2.29 -6.89 12.66
C GLN A 613 1.41 -6.75 11.42
N ALA A 614 1.75 -7.44 10.33
CA ALA A 614 0.97 -7.41 9.10
C ALA A 614 -0.40 -8.07 9.25
N ILE A 615 -0.48 -9.24 9.89
CA ILE A 615 -1.75 -9.93 10.16
C ILE A 615 -2.64 -9.06 11.06
N THR A 616 -2.07 -8.53 12.14
CA THR A 616 -2.78 -7.65 13.08
C THR A 616 -3.32 -6.41 12.39
N ALA A 617 -2.49 -5.75 11.56
CA ALA A 617 -2.91 -4.60 10.77
C ALA A 617 -4.03 -4.96 9.77
N ALA A 618 -4.02 -6.16 9.19
CA ALA A 618 -5.05 -6.64 8.27
C ALA A 618 -6.37 -6.99 8.97
N LEU A 619 -6.33 -7.55 10.18
CA LEU A 619 -7.51 -7.91 10.97
C LEU A 619 -8.35 -6.68 11.36
N ARG A 620 -7.77 -5.49 11.37
CA ARG A 620 -8.48 -4.21 11.60
C ARG A 620 -9.46 -3.83 10.48
N CYS A 621 -9.44 -4.52 9.33
CA CYS A 621 -10.31 -4.22 8.21
C CYS A 621 -11.78 -4.60 8.50
N PHE A 622 -12.70 -3.66 8.29
CA PHE A 622 -14.16 -3.89 8.36
C PHE A 622 -14.73 -4.69 7.16
N GLN A 623 -13.89 -5.25 6.27
CA GLN A 623 -14.33 -6.05 5.11
C GLN A 623 -15.54 -5.44 4.39
N CYS A 624 -15.43 -4.16 3.98
CA CYS A 624 -16.54 -3.40 3.37
C CYS A 624 -17.02 -3.96 2.01
N ASP A 625 -16.34 -4.97 1.49
CA ASP A 625 -16.73 -5.80 0.36
C ASP A 625 -17.72 -6.93 0.75
N THR A 626 -18.05 -7.08 2.03
CA THR A 626 -18.99 -8.09 2.51
C THR A 626 -20.37 -7.49 2.74
N VAL A 627 -21.41 -8.16 2.22
CA VAL A 627 -22.83 -7.74 2.29
C VAL A 627 -23.70 -8.76 2.99
N HIS A 628 -24.81 -8.26 3.55
CA HIS A 628 -25.85 -9.09 4.13
C HIS A 628 -26.59 -9.86 3.03
N HIS A 629 -26.76 -11.15 3.24
CA HIS A 629 -27.66 -12.02 2.53
C HIS A 629 -28.70 -12.56 3.51
N VAL A 630 -29.96 -12.21 3.30
CA VAL A 630 -31.07 -12.62 4.17
C VAL A 630 -31.94 -13.63 3.43
N ASP A 631 -32.17 -14.80 4.02
CA ASP A 631 -33.17 -15.74 3.53
C ASP A 631 -34.58 -15.21 3.84
N GLU A 632 -35.21 -14.63 2.82
CA GLU A 632 -36.55 -14.05 2.88
C GLU A 632 -37.64 -15.07 3.25
N SER A 633 -37.43 -16.36 2.97
CA SER A 633 -38.38 -17.42 3.30
C SER A 633 -38.37 -17.79 4.79
N THR A 634 -37.27 -17.49 5.48
CA THR A 634 -37.05 -17.80 6.89
C THR A 634 -37.20 -16.56 7.79
N CYS A 635 -36.96 -15.36 7.26
CA CYS A 635 -37.04 -14.12 8.01
C CYS A 635 -38.45 -13.85 8.57
N ILE A 636 -38.55 -13.66 9.90
CA ILE A 636 -39.81 -13.35 10.59
C ILE A 636 -40.01 -11.86 10.90
N LEU A 637 -39.10 -10.98 10.46
CA LEU A 637 -39.11 -9.53 10.72
C LEU A 637 -39.29 -9.14 12.21
N CYS A 638 -38.59 -9.85 13.11
CA CYS A 638 -38.67 -9.60 14.55
C CYS A 638 -38.05 -8.26 15.00
N GLY A 639 -37.14 -7.67 14.22
CA GLY A 639 -36.42 -6.44 14.57
C GLY A 639 -35.10 -6.63 15.31
N ALA A 640 -34.77 -7.85 15.75
CA ALA A 640 -33.57 -8.10 16.56
C ALA A 640 -32.27 -7.58 15.93
N CYS A 641 -32.11 -7.74 14.61
CA CYS A 641 -30.92 -7.27 13.88
C CYS A 641 -30.75 -5.74 13.90
N ASP A 642 -31.84 -4.98 13.90
CA ASP A 642 -31.85 -3.51 14.04
C ASP A 642 -31.59 -3.11 15.49
N ASP A 643 -32.26 -3.78 16.44
CA ASP A 643 -32.13 -3.50 17.87
C ASP A 643 -30.70 -3.65 18.37
N VAL A 644 -29.99 -4.70 17.95
CA VAL A 644 -28.61 -4.98 18.37
C VAL A 644 -27.54 -4.24 17.55
N CYS A 645 -27.92 -3.54 16.47
CA CYS A 645 -26.95 -2.89 15.60
C CYS A 645 -26.30 -1.68 16.31
N PRO A 646 -24.98 -1.72 16.59
CA PRO A 646 -24.32 -0.66 17.35
C PRO A 646 -24.31 0.68 16.60
N GLU A 647 -24.12 0.63 15.28
CA GLU A 647 -24.05 1.80 14.40
C GLU A 647 -25.43 2.29 13.91
N LYS A 648 -26.51 1.59 14.30
CA LYS A 648 -27.86 1.79 13.76
C LYS A 648 -27.86 1.92 12.23
N ALA A 649 -27.26 0.90 11.60
CA ALA A 649 -27.09 0.79 10.15
C ALA A 649 -28.21 -0.01 9.46
N LEU A 650 -29.13 -0.61 10.22
CA LEU A 650 -30.25 -1.41 9.74
C LEU A 650 -31.55 -0.70 10.09
N ASP A 651 -32.51 -0.66 9.17
CA ASP A 651 -33.90 -0.28 9.47
C ASP A 651 -34.82 -1.46 9.12
N VAL A 652 -35.55 -1.97 10.11
CA VAL A 652 -36.58 -3.01 9.89
C VAL A 652 -37.95 -2.34 9.75
N VAL A 653 -38.45 -2.30 8.51
CA VAL A 653 -39.73 -1.66 8.16
C VAL A 653 -40.82 -2.71 8.02
N VAL A 654 -41.76 -2.71 8.96
CA VAL A 654 -42.96 -3.56 8.92
C VAL A 654 -44.06 -2.82 8.15
N TYR A 655 -44.70 -3.48 7.19
CA TYR A 655 -45.77 -2.87 6.42
C TYR A 655 -46.99 -2.56 7.31
N GLY A 656 -47.51 -1.34 7.18
CA GLY A 656 -48.63 -0.85 8.00
C GLY A 656 -48.25 -0.29 9.37
N GLU A 657 -46.98 -0.43 9.80
CA GLU A 657 -46.44 0.25 10.98
C GLU A 657 -45.69 1.52 10.56
N ASN A 658 -45.89 2.63 11.28
CA ASN A 658 -44.99 3.79 11.19
C ASN A 658 -43.82 3.55 12.15
N ARG A 659 -42.73 2.96 11.64
CA ARG A 659 -41.44 2.89 12.32
C ARG A 659 -40.53 3.98 11.77
N ASP A 660 -39.78 4.64 12.67
CA ASP A 660 -38.77 5.61 12.27
C ASP A 660 -37.61 4.91 11.58
N THR A 661 -37.31 5.29 10.34
CA THR A 661 -36.10 4.86 9.63
C THR A 661 -34.96 5.81 9.99
N SER A 662 -34.12 5.40 10.94
CA SER A 662 -33.07 6.24 11.52
C SER A 662 -31.70 6.00 10.89
N SER A 663 -31.53 4.87 10.22
CA SER A 663 -30.26 4.52 9.57
C SER A 663 -30.00 5.38 8.33
N GLY A 664 -31.04 5.89 7.68
CA GLY A 664 -30.95 6.53 6.36
C GLY A 664 -30.65 5.54 5.24
N GLY A 665 -30.85 4.24 5.48
CA GLY A 665 -30.55 3.14 4.57
C GLY A 665 -31.45 3.13 3.34
N PHE A 666 -30.87 2.74 2.21
CA PHE A 666 -31.52 2.68 0.91
C PHE A 666 -31.30 1.35 0.19
N VAL A 667 -30.42 0.48 0.70
CA VAL A 667 -30.17 -0.84 0.12
C VAL A 667 -31.10 -1.86 0.76
N GLU A 668 -32.08 -2.33 0.00
CA GLU A 668 -32.97 -3.41 0.41
C GLU A 668 -32.24 -4.75 0.38
N ILE A 669 -32.18 -5.44 1.51
CA ILE A 669 -31.51 -6.75 1.65
C ILE A 669 -32.48 -7.91 1.94
N CYS A 670 -33.74 -7.58 2.22
CA CYS A 670 -34.80 -8.54 2.49
C CYS A 670 -36.14 -7.86 2.22
N ASN A 671 -37.03 -8.55 1.51
CA ASN A 671 -38.42 -8.20 1.34
C ASN A 671 -39.27 -9.45 1.48
N THR A 672 -39.92 -9.62 2.63
CA THR A 672 -40.67 -10.84 2.93
C THR A 672 -42.12 -10.54 3.28
N VAL A 673 -43.00 -11.34 2.69
CA VAL A 673 -44.43 -11.45 3.02
C VAL A 673 -44.76 -12.81 3.64
N LEU A 674 -43.80 -13.75 3.61
CA LEU A 674 -43.97 -15.13 4.07
C LEU A 674 -43.80 -15.29 5.58
N GLY A 675 -43.22 -14.28 6.25
CA GLY A 675 -43.09 -14.26 7.71
C GLY A 675 -44.41 -14.49 8.43
N GLU A 676 -45.54 -14.06 7.86
CA GLU A 676 -46.88 -14.24 8.45
C GLU A 676 -47.25 -15.72 8.69
N GLU A 677 -46.80 -16.64 7.83
CA GLU A 677 -47.11 -18.07 7.96
C GLU A 677 -46.44 -18.74 9.18
N PHE A 678 -45.35 -18.14 9.69
CA PHE A 678 -44.60 -18.61 10.85
C PHE A 678 -44.77 -17.71 12.09
N GLY A 679 -45.77 -16.82 12.10
CA GLY A 679 -46.04 -15.89 13.21
C GLY A 679 -45.17 -14.63 13.20
N GLY A 680 -44.47 -14.35 12.10
CA GLY A 680 -43.75 -13.12 11.80
C GLY A 680 -44.63 -12.05 11.13
N LYS A 681 -43.99 -11.02 10.58
CA LYS A 681 -44.67 -9.89 9.92
C LYS A 681 -44.28 -9.78 8.44
N ALA A 682 -45.04 -9.02 7.66
CA ALA A 682 -44.66 -8.62 6.31
C ALA A 682 -43.93 -7.27 6.32
N GLY A 683 -42.90 -7.13 5.49
CA GLY A 683 -42.08 -5.92 5.48
C GLY A 683 -40.73 -6.11 4.78
N LYS A 684 -39.81 -5.18 5.05
CA LYS A 684 -38.48 -5.17 4.45
C LYS A 684 -37.39 -4.73 5.42
N ILE A 685 -36.15 -5.08 5.10
CA ILE A 685 -34.96 -4.63 5.83
C ILE A 685 -34.11 -3.79 4.89
N LEU A 686 -33.77 -2.58 5.35
CA LEU A 686 -32.89 -1.65 4.64
C LEU A 686 -31.56 -1.54 5.38
N VAL A 687 -30.45 -1.45 4.64
CA VAL A 687 -29.11 -1.23 5.19
C VAL A 687 -28.55 0.10 4.71
N ASN A 688 -27.93 0.84 5.61
CA ASN A 688 -26.96 1.88 5.30
C ASN A 688 -25.54 1.31 5.38
N TYR A 689 -24.99 0.91 4.23
CA TYR A 689 -23.63 0.37 4.16
C TYR A 689 -22.53 1.39 4.43
N ASP A 690 -22.81 2.70 4.42
CA ASP A 690 -21.82 3.69 4.85
C ASP A 690 -21.66 3.72 6.38
N ARG A 691 -22.71 3.30 7.11
CA ARG A 691 -22.68 3.14 8.58
C ARG A 691 -22.30 1.73 9.04
N CYS A 692 -22.66 0.70 8.28
CA CYS A 692 -22.39 -0.67 8.70
C CYS A 692 -20.87 -0.95 8.79
N THR A 693 -20.42 -1.39 9.96
CA THR A 693 -19.02 -1.78 10.25
C THR A 693 -18.75 -3.27 9.99
N ASN A 694 -19.74 -4.03 9.51
CA ASN A 694 -19.67 -5.49 9.30
C ASN A 694 -19.24 -6.27 10.54
N CYS A 695 -19.67 -5.84 11.73
CA CYS A 695 -19.42 -6.51 13.01
C CYS A 695 -20.15 -7.85 13.20
N ARG A 696 -21.05 -8.23 12.27
CA ARG A 696 -21.84 -9.47 12.28
C ARG A 696 -22.74 -9.74 13.50
N ILE A 697 -22.86 -8.80 14.43
CA ILE A 697 -23.77 -8.92 15.59
C ILE A 697 -25.22 -9.25 15.17
N CYS A 698 -25.67 -8.73 14.02
CA CYS A 698 -26.99 -9.02 13.45
C CYS A 698 -27.15 -10.48 12.97
N GLU A 699 -26.08 -11.12 12.50
CA GLU A 699 -26.04 -12.55 12.16
C GLU A 699 -26.11 -13.38 13.43
N ASP A 700 -25.27 -13.07 14.43
CA ASP A 700 -25.20 -13.79 15.71
C ASP A 700 -26.50 -13.76 16.54
N HIS A 701 -27.28 -12.68 16.41
CA HIS A 701 -28.51 -12.46 17.17
C HIS A 701 -29.77 -12.72 16.35
N CYS A 702 -29.66 -13.29 15.15
CA CYS A 702 -30.82 -13.66 14.36
C CYS A 702 -31.49 -14.91 14.95
N PRO A 703 -32.72 -14.84 15.52
CA PRO A 703 -33.32 -15.97 16.22
C PRO A 703 -33.67 -17.15 15.30
N VAL A 704 -33.70 -16.91 13.99
CA VAL A 704 -34.02 -17.90 12.95
C VAL A 704 -32.84 -18.18 12.02
N ASN A 705 -31.64 -17.62 12.31
CA ASN A 705 -30.42 -17.80 11.52
C ASN A 705 -30.58 -17.54 10.02
N CYS A 706 -31.40 -16.56 9.64
CA CYS A 706 -31.64 -16.23 8.23
C CYS A 706 -30.68 -15.19 7.66
N ILE A 707 -29.91 -14.50 8.50
CA ILE A 707 -28.93 -13.49 8.08
C ILE A 707 -27.58 -14.18 7.95
N THR A 708 -26.94 -14.00 6.81
CA THR A 708 -25.57 -14.44 6.52
C THR A 708 -24.81 -13.32 5.84
N PHE A 709 -23.49 -13.42 5.79
CA PHE A 709 -22.65 -12.47 5.06
C PHE A 709 -22.01 -13.12 3.82
N GLN A 710 -22.04 -12.38 2.72
CA GLN A 710 -21.46 -12.79 1.44
C GLN A 710 -20.47 -11.73 0.99
N ARG A 711 -19.27 -12.16 0.67
CA ARG A 711 -18.26 -11.29 0.07
C ARG A 711 -18.62 -11.02 -1.38
N VAL A 712 -18.54 -9.77 -1.80
CA VAL A 712 -18.77 -9.29 -3.15
C VAL A 712 -17.47 -8.64 -3.63
N ARG A 713 -16.70 -9.38 -4.42
CA ARG A 713 -15.53 -8.81 -5.10
C ARG A 713 -16.02 -8.01 -6.29
N PHE A 714 -15.77 -6.72 -6.30
CA PHE A 714 -15.98 -5.88 -7.47
C PHE A 714 -14.77 -5.99 -8.38
N ARG A 715 -14.98 -6.60 -9.53
CA ARG A 715 -13.99 -6.62 -10.60
C ARG A 715 -14.42 -5.63 -11.66
N ASP A 716 -13.65 -4.56 -11.78
CA ASP A 716 -13.86 -3.57 -12.81
C ASP A 716 -13.23 -4.07 -14.12
N ASP A 717 -14.03 -4.68 -14.98
CA ASP A 717 -13.61 -5.11 -16.33
C ASP A 717 -13.08 -3.92 -17.18
N ALA A 718 -13.33 -2.66 -16.77
CA ALA A 718 -12.74 -1.48 -17.39
C ALA A 718 -11.23 -1.34 -17.16
N MET A 719 -10.74 -1.84 -16.03
CA MET A 719 -9.36 -1.72 -15.57
C MET A 719 -8.66 -3.08 -15.48
N GLN A 720 -9.42 -4.18 -15.39
CA GLN A 720 -8.92 -5.54 -15.36
C GLN A 720 -8.93 -6.15 -16.77
N MET A 721 -7.75 -6.26 -17.38
CA MET A 721 -7.61 -6.80 -18.74
C MET A 721 -7.09 -8.25 -18.77
N ILE A 722 -7.13 -8.97 -17.63
CA ILE A 722 -6.55 -10.32 -17.45
C ILE A 722 -7.63 -11.37 -17.14
N PRO A 723 -7.74 -12.47 -17.90
CA PRO A 723 -8.30 -13.72 -17.38
C PRO A 723 -7.26 -14.46 -16.53
N LEU A 724 -7.56 -14.69 -15.25
CA LEU A 724 -6.63 -15.32 -14.31
C LEU A 724 -6.46 -16.83 -14.59
N THR A 725 -5.26 -17.22 -15.01
CA THR A 725 -4.56 -18.33 -14.34
C THR A 725 -3.06 -18.03 -14.29
N PRO A 726 -2.62 -17.04 -13.48
CA PRO A 726 -1.20 -16.84 -13.24
C PRO A 726 -0.67 -18.07 -12.50
N VAL A 727 0.38 -18.69 -13.04
CA VAL A 727 1.14 -19.71 -12.32
C VAL A 727 2.32 -19.01 -11.67
N ALA A 728 2.27 -18.82 -10.35
CA ALA A 728 3.43 -18.39 -9.60
C ALA A 728 4.53 -19.44 -9.80
N SER A 729 5.65 -19.04 -10.40
CA SER A 729 6.81 -19.92 -10.59
C SER A 729 8.03 -19.29 -9.93
N ALA A 730 8.89 -20.12 -9.36
CA ALA A 730 10.19 -19.68 -8.87
C ALA A 730 11.08 -19.35 -10.08
N ALA A 731 11.60 -18.12 -10.15
CA ALA A 731 12.34 -17.65 -11.31
C ALA A 731 13.65 -18.43 -11.57
N LYS A 732 13.97 -18.60 -12.86
CA LYS A 732 15.33 -18.89 -13.35
C LYS A 732 16.19 -17.63 -13.20
N ARG A 733 17.49 -17.81 -12.97
CA ARG A 733 18.48 -16.73 -12.69
C ARG A 733 18.33 -15.52 -13.63
N PRO A 734 18.55 -14.30 -13.12
CA PRO A 734 18.52 -13.08 -13.94
C PRO A 734 19.56 -13.14 -15.06
N VAL A 735 19.23 -12.55 -16.21
CA VAL A 735 20.16 -12.25 -17.28
C VAL A 735 21.10 -11.15 -16.76
N GLU A 736 22.40 -11.44 -16.70
CA GLU A 736 23.43 -10.46 -16.40
C GLU A 736 23.37 -9.32 -17.44
N ALA A 737 23.48 -8.09 -16.95
CA ALA A 737 23.54 -6.87 -17.77
C ALA A 737 24.83 -6.78 -18.59
#